data_AF-A0A540N9V9-F1
#
_entry.id   AF-A0A540N9V9-F1
#
_cell.length_a   1.000
_cell.length_b   1.000
_cell.length_c   1.000
_cell.angle_alpha   90.00
_cell.angle_beta   90.00
_cell.angle_gamma   90.00
#
_symmetry.space_group_name_H-M   'P 1'
#
loop_
_entity.id
_entity.type
_entity.pdbx_description
1 polymer ?
#
loop_
_entity_poly.entity_id
_entity_poly.type
_entity_poly.pdbx_seq_one_letter_code
_entity_poly.pdbx_strand_id
1 'polypeptide(L)'
;MVRRRSTTLTWFFLIFLSLIAFGIFVPVFALLPPLSSDSPHQLQHHPSSKRNQDHARKFEISEDKFWKDGQPFQIIGGDLHYFRVLPEYWEDRLLRAKALGLNTIQTYVPWNLHEPRAGILDFDGIADLVAFLKLSQKLGILVMLRPGPYICAEWDLGGFPPWLLSINPAPRLRSSDPTFLQLVDTWWGILLPKVAPLLYGSGGPVIMVQIENEFGSYGDDKAYLHHLVSVARKHLGEDAILYTTDGGSRETLEKGTIRGDAVFSAVDFTTGDDPWPIFELQKEFNAPGKSPPLSSEFYTGWLTHWGEKNAQTDAAFTAAALKKILERNGSAVLYMAHGGTNFGFYNGANTGSDESDYKPDLTSYDYDAPIRESGDVNNAKFKGIAASSIRRVVEQHSLGSIPAVPADNEKKAYGSIHVTKTGTLFDMIHYFDVVESESPISMESAGQMFGFMLYVTEYAAKDNGGGVVSIPKVHDRAQVFVMCSSEDGHGRPKYVGTFERWSNQPLTLPNTKCHSNISLFVLVENMGRLNYGPYIFDRKGILSPVYLDGRILRRWKMHLIPIGNLNEVPKINPIIQASHSGVITMSARKRLKPKKSGNDSNVPAFYAGYISISKEDEIKDTFISLSGWGKGIVTINNFNIGRFWPLKGPQCNLYVPAPVLHRGNNVVVIFELESPNPELVVRFVDQPDFTCGQGKSNQICSRDAPGQPTLMLQKLQITSKEKTHSVYFFASSCLVPTAAVAAAVMAAAATPTLAPPAALTAPATLANAAIPPTNIALKATVGFTAISYPATCKFPSLVEKLADTIENGTRDQQSDALVSDLKNHFEKCQQLLNSISGSIGTKAMTVEGQKRKLEESEQSLHQRRDLMTKYRKSVEDLLKSEP
;
A
#
# COMPACT_ATOMS: atom_id res chain seq x y z
N MET A 1 0.89 32.16 -61.12
CA MET A 1 1.24 33.58 -61.33
C MET A 1 1.92 34.14 -60.06
N VAL A 2 2.36 35.40 -60.06
CA VAL A 2 3.39 35.96 -59.16
C VAL A 2 2.83 37.03 -58.20
N ARG A 3 3.59 37.37 -57.14
CA ARG A 3 3.39 38.39 -56.05
C ARG A 3 2.54 37.94 -54.85
N ARG A 4 2.88 38.33 -53.59
CA ARG A 4 4.08 39.03 -53.05
C ARG A 4 4.33 38.66 -51.57
N ARG A 5 5.57 38.85 -51.09
CA ARG A 5 5.99 38.67 -49.68
C ARG A 5 5.52 39.81 -48.75
N SER A 6 5.46 39.52 -47.45
CA SER A 6 5.89 40.42 -46.37
C SER A 6 6.74 39.62 -45.36
N THR A 7 7.62 40.27 -44.59
CA THR A 7 8.62 39.62 -43.73
C THR A 7 8.97 40.47 -42.50
N THR A 8 8.74 39.93 -41.30
CA THR A 8 9.10 40.58 -40.01
C THR A 8 9.51 39.55 -38.95
N LEU A 9 10.76 39.05 -39.01
CA LEU A 9 11.35 38.24 -37.93
C LEU A 9 12.89 38.29 -37.94
N THR A 10 13.50 39.48 -37.85
CA THR A 10 14.97 39.61 -37.89
C THR A 10 15.51 40.88 -37.20
N TRP A 11 15.04 41.18 -35.97
CA TRP A 11 15.45 42.40 -35.24
C TRP A 11 15.92 42.22 -33.79
N PHE A 12 15.80 41.02 -33.20
CA PHE A 12 16.29 40.76 -31.83
C PHE A 12 17.59 39.95 -31.75
N PHE A 13 18.09 39.41 -32.87
CA PHE A 13 19.27 38.53 -32.89
C PHE A 13 20.62 39.27 -33.12
N LEU A 14 20.61 40.61 -33.13
CA LEU A 14 21.77 41.43 -33.54
C LEU A 14 22.34 42.35 -32.45
N ILE A 15 21.80 42.33 -31.22
CA ILE A 15 22.21 43.25 -30.14
C ILE A 15 23.10 42.57 -29.07
N PHE A 16 23.07 41.25 -28.93
CA PHE A 16 23.79 40.54 -27.86
C PHE A 16 25.19 40.01 -28.25
N LEU A 17 25.67 40.31 -29.47
CA LEU A 17 26.86 39.68 -30.06
C LEU A 17 28.01 40.67 -30.37
N SER A 18 27.99 41.86 -29.76
CA SER A 18 28.98 42.93 -29.98
C SER A 18 29.83 43.32 -28.76
N LEU A 19 29.71 42.61 -27.63
CA LEU A 19 30.41 42.91 -26.37
C LEU A 19 31.57 41.95 -26.02
N ILE A 20 32.26 41.43 -27.04
CA ILE A 20 33.58 40.76 -26.87
C ILE A 20 34.55 41.25 -27.95
N ALA A 21 35.11 42.46 -27.77
CA ALA A 21 36.29 42.91 -28.50
C ALA A 21 37.03 44.05 -27.76
N PHE A 22 38.37 43.96 -27.75
CA PHE A 22 39.39 44.93 -27.29
C PHE A 22 39.69 45.08 -25.79
N GLY A 23 40.94 44.72 -25.43
CA GLY A 23 41.57 44.86 -24.11
C GLY A 23 42.73 43.87 -23.94
N ILE A 24 43.89 44.12 -24.56
CA ILE A 24 44.97 43.12 -24.74
C ILE A 24 46.39 43.70 -24.52
N PHE A 25 47.16 43.03 -23.63
CA PHE A 25 48.64 43.02 -23.41
C PHE A 25 49.35 44.28 -22.81
N VAL A 26 50.30 44.27 -21.83
CA VAL A 26 51.42 43.36 -21.34
C VAL A 26 52.77 43.65 -22.06
N PRO A 27 53.98 43.82 -21.41
CA PRO A 27 54.58 43.10 -20.24
C PRO A 27 55.57 43.87 -19.25
N VAL A 28 56.29 43.09 -18.40
CA VAL A 28 57.70 43.17 -17.84
C VAL A 28 58.18 43.84 -16.49
N PHE A 29 58.97 43.02 -15.74
CA PHE A 29 60.10 43.22 -14.77
C PHE A 29 59.91 44.02 -13.44
N ALA A 30 60.63 43.78 -12.31
CA ALA A 30 61.36 42.62 -11.72
C ALA A 30 61.89 42.94 -10.27
N LEU A 31 62.44 41.92 -9.56
CA LEU A 31 63.38 41.94 -8.38
C LEU A 31 62.87 41.82 -6.90
N LEU A 32 63.79 41.33 -6.05
CA LEU A 32 63.83 41.03 -4.59
C LEU A 32 65.23 41.48 -4.07
N PRO A 33 65.64 41.39 -2.76
CA PRO A 33 64.93 41.26 -1.47
C PRO A 33 65.24 42.54 -0.61
N PRO A 34 65.88 42.62 0.61
CA PRO A 34 66.01 41.74 1.79
C PRO A 34 65.86 42.38 3.22
N LEU A 35 65.71 41.50 4.22
CA LEU A 35 66.20 41.52 5.63
C LEU A 35 66.40 42.81 6.47
N SER A 36 65.78 42.83 7.66
CA SER A 36 66.35 43.23 8.98
C SER A 36 65.32 42.99 10.11
N SER A 37 65.64 43.08 11.41
CA SER A 37 66.52 42.21 12.23
C SER A 37 66.57 42.74 13.69
N ASP A 38 66.19 41.93 14.68
CA ASP A 38 66.45 42.09 16.14
C ASP A 38 65.88 43.33 16.89
N SER A 39 65.63 43.32 18.21
CA SER A 39 65.23 42.23 19.14
C SER A 39 64.40 42.82 20.32
N PRO A 40 64.59 42.54 21.64
CA PRO A 40 63.59 41.77 22.40
C PRO A 40 62.98 42.51 23.63
N HIS A 41 61.90 41.96 24.23
CA HIS A 41 61.80 41.79 25.70
C HIS A 41 60.63 40.88 26.19
N GLN A 42 61.02 39.78 26.84
CA GLN A 42 60.41 38.99 27.93
C GLN A 42 58.87 38.96 28.21
N LEU A 43 58.36 37.72 28.20
CA LEU A 43 57.55 37.06 29.25
C LEU A 43 56.22 37.66 29.74
N GLN A 44 55.12 36.97 29.42
CA GLN A 44 54.23 36.40 30.45
C GLN A 44 53.50 35.14 29.94
N HIS A 45 53.22 34.19 30.83
CA HIS A 45 52.52 32.94 30.49
C HIS A 45 51.00 33.13 30.50
N HIS A 46 50.31 32.65 29.47
CA HIS A 46 48.98 32.05 29.62
C HIS A 46 48.84 30.81 28.70
N PRO A 47 47.91 29.87 29.00
CA PRO A 47 47.92 28.55 28.40
C PRO A 47 47.65 28.54 26.90
N SER A 48 48.23 27.55 26.22
CA SER A 48 47.92 27.25 24.83
C SER A 48 46.41 27.03 24.66
N SER A 49 45.78 27.82 23.80
CA SER A 49 44.45 27.48 23.29
C SER A 49 44.54 26.10 22.64
N LYS A 50 43.77 25.13 23.14
CA LYS A 50 43.59 23.87 22.42
C LYS A 50 43.07 24.23 21.03
N ARG A 51 43.84 23.94 19.98
CA ARG A 51 43.25 23.77 18.65
C ARG A 51 42.22 22.66 18.82
N ASN A 52 40.94 22.98 18.64
CA ASN A 52 39.97 21.92 18.38
C ASN A 52 40.47 21.19 17.13
N GLN A 53 40.72 19.90 17.26
CA GLN A 53 40.70 19.04 16.10
C GLN A 53 39.24 18.98 15.67
N ASP A 54 38.91 19.61 14.55
CA ASP A 54 37.65 19.32 13.87
C ASP A 54 37.72 17.85 13.44
N HIS A 55 37.15 16.98 14.28
CA HIS A 55 36.88 15.61 13.89
C HIS A 55 35.83 15.66 12.79
N ALA A 56 36.28 15.51 11.55
CA ALA A 56 35.43 15.48 10.37
C ALA A 56 34.28 14.49 10.60
N ARG A 57 33.04 14.96 10.40
CA ARG A 57 31.84 14.17 10.65
C ARG A 57 31.90 12.88 9.85
N LYS A 58 31.71 11.74 10.51
CA LYS A 58 31.92 10.43 9.90
C LYS A 58 30.87 9.45 10.37
N PHE A 59 30.35 8.68 9.42
CA PHE A 59 29.54 7.50 9.67
C PHE A 59 30.24 6.31 9.01
N GLU A 60 30.49 5.24 9.76
CA GLU A 60 31.25 4.09 9.27
C GLU A 60 30.77 2.76 9.89
N ILE A 61 31.17 1.65 9.27
CA ILE A 61 30.96 0.30 9.79
C ILE A 61 32.31 -0.28 10.20
N SER A 62 32.41 -0.76 11.44
CA SER A 62 33.58 -1.46 11.99
C SER A 62 33.17 -2.30 13.21
N GLU A 63 33.90 -3.38 13.50
CA GLU A 63 33.62 -4.32 14.61
C GLU A 63 32.19 -4.89 14.63
N ASP A 64 31.57 -5.08 13.46
CA ASP A 64 30.15 -5.44 13.30
C ASP A 64 29.18 -4.46 14.01
N LYS A 65 29.51 -3.17 13.99
CA LYS A 65 28.71 -2.05 14.53
C LYS A 65 28.68 -0.89 13.54
N PHE A 66 27.63 -0.08 13.60
CA PHE A 66 27.69 1.27 13.06
C PHE A 66 28.41 2.19 14.04
N TRP A 67 29.16 3.15 13.52
CA TRP A 67 29.85 4.18 14.28
C TRP A 67 29.52 5.55 13.71
N LYS A 68 29.25 6.51 14.58
CA LYS A 68 28.95 7.90 14.24
C LYS A 68 29.86 8.81 15.05
N ASP A 69 30.69 9.60 14.38
CA ASP A 69 31.66 10.53 14.96
C ASP A 69 32.54 9.87 16.06
N GLY A 70 32.96 8.63 15.82
CA GLY A 70 33.78 7.84 16.75
C GLY A 70 33.03 7.22 17.94
N GLN A 71 31.70 7.31 17.99
CA GLN A 71 30.86 6.63 19.00
C GLN A 71 30.05 5.48 18.39
N PRO A 72 29.81 4.37 19.10
CA PRO A 72 28.90 3.32 18.64
C PRO A 72 27.49 3.86 18.38
N PHE A 73 26.84 3.41 17.32
CA PHE A 73 25.51 3.84 16.91
C PHE A 73 24.61 2.64 16.64
N GLN A 74 23.34 2.74 17.04
CA GLN A 74 22.29 1.77 16.74
C GLN A 74 21.24 2.50 15.90
N ILE A 75 20.96 2.01 14.69
CA ILE A 75 19.91 2.61 13.85
C ILE A 75 18.56 2.16 14.40
N ILE A 76 17.79 3.12 14.90
CA ILE A 76 16.37 2.95 15.23
C ILE A 76 15.64 3.90 14.29
N GLY A 77 15.36 3.38 13.09
CA GLY A 77 14.83 4.15 11.97
C GLY A 77 13.36 3.88 11.68
N GLY A 78 12.81 4.57 10.68
CA GLY A 78 11.51 4.22 10.11
C GLY A 78 11.26 4.87 8.77
N ASP A 79 10.53 4.19 7.90
CA ASP A 79 10.16 4.72 6.60
C ASP A 79 9.06 5.79 6.73
N LEU A 80 9.31 6.90 6.04
CA LEU A 80 8.40 8.04 5.88
C LEU A 80 8.59 8.55 4.46
N HIS A 81 7.65 8.21 3.58
CA HIS A 81 7.73 8.56 2.16
C HIS A 81 7.27 10.00 1.95
N TYR A 82 8.20 10.92 1.66
CA TYR A 82 7.88 12.33 1.42
C TYR A 82 6.86 12.52 0.28
N PHE A 83 6.87 11.61 -0.71
CA PHE A 83 5.95 11.59 -1.84
C PHE A 83 4.52 11.10 -1.50
N ARG A 84 4.28 10.61 -0.28
CA ARG A 84 2.95 10.24 0.26
C ARG A 84 2.39 11.26 1.26
N VAL A 85 3.07 12.40 1.44
CA VAL A 85 2.75 13.44 2.44
C VAL A 85 2.94 14.82 1.81
N LEU A 86 2.00 15.75 1.97
CA LEU A 86 2.18 17.11 1.44
C LEU A 86 3.30 17.87 2.18
N PRO A 87 4.07 18.77 1.49
CA PRO A 87 5.23 19.44 2.07
C PRO A 87 4.97 20.20 3.37
N GLU A 88 3.78 20.80 3.49
CA GLU A 88 3.32 21.53 4.67
C GLU A 88 3.26 20.64 5.93
N TYR A 89 3.21 19.32 5.76
CA TYR A 89 3.16 18.33 6.83
C TYR A 89 4.44 17.53 7.02
N TRP A 90 5.48 17.69 6.19
CA TRP A 90 6.75 16.99 6.40
C TRP A 90 7.36 17.28 7.79
N GLU A 91 7.33 18.54 8.26
CA GLU A 91 7.88 18.89 9.59
C GLU A 91 7.09 18.23 10.73
N ASP A 92 5.76 18.18 10.63
CA ASP A 92 4.90 17.49 11.59
C ASP A 92 5.17 15.97 11.62
N ARG A 93 5.20 15.29 10.46
CA ARG A 93 5.43 13.84 10.40
C ARG A 93 6.85 13.47 10.88
N LEU A 94 7.86 14.28 10.57
CA LEU A 94 9.23 14.11 11.08
C LEU A 94 9.33 14.34 12.60
N LEU A 95 8.61 15.32 13.14
CA LEU A 95 8.53 15.55 14.59
C LEU A 95 7.82 14.40 15.32
N ARG A 96 6.77 13.81 14.72
CA ARG A 96 6.11 12.60 15.24
C ARG A 96 7.02 11.38 15.21
N ALA A 97 7.79 11.19 14.14
CA ALA A 97 8.82 10.15 14.06
C ALA A 97 9.89 10.31 15.15
N LYS A 98 10.38 11.55 15.40
CA LYS A 98 11.26 11.82 16.54
C LYS A 98 10.59 11.52 17.88
N ALA A 99 9.31 11.84 18.06
CA ALA A 99 8.57 11.56 19.30
C ALA A 99 8.21 10.08 19.53
N LEU A 100 8.26 9.25 18.48
CA LEU A 100 8.28 7.78 18.55
C LEU A 100 9.64 7.26 19.07
N GLY A 101 10.67 8.11 19.04
CA GLY A 101 12.04 7.82 19.46
C GLY A 101 13.01 7.54 18.31
N LEU A 102 12.59 7.73 17.05
CA LEU A 102 13.42 7.42 15.89
C LEU A 102 14.60 8.40 15.75
N ASN A 103 15.79 7.85 15.49
CA ASN A 103 17.03 8.60 15.28
C ASN A 103 17.41 8.75 13.79
N THR A 104 16.71 8.02 12.93
CA THR A 104 16.93 7.94 11.49
C THR A 104 15.57 7.86 10.76
N ILE A 105 15.48 8.41 9.56
CA ILE A 105 14.37 8.19 8.62
C ILE A 105 14.90 7.40 7.43
N GLN A 106 14.08 6.51 6.89
CA GLN A 106 14.31 5.92 5.58
C GLN A 106 13.29 6.47 4.58
N THR A 107 13.69 6.68 3.33
CA THR A 107 12.75 7.03 2.26
C THR A 107 13.24 6.57 0.89
N TYR A 108 12.32 6.04 0.09
CA TYR A 108 12.51 5.84 -1.34
C TYR A 108 12.54 7.15 -2.13
N VAL A 109 12.99 7.07 -3.39
CA VAL A 109 12.91 8.15 -4.40
C VAL A 109 12.22 7.61 -5.67
N PRO A 110 10.90 7.85 -5.87
CA PRO A 110 10.17 7.38 -7.04
C PRO A 110 10.56 8.15 -8.31
N TRP A 111 11.29 7.52 -9.21
CA TRP A 111 11.71 8.10 -10.49
C TRP A 111 10.53 8.59 -11.33
N ASN A 112 9.39 7.90 -11.32
CA ASN A 112 8.17 8.33 -12.03
C ASN A 112 7.52 9.63 -11.50
N LEU A 113 7.81 10.02 -10.26
CA LEU A 113 7.43 11.34 -9.74
C LEU A 113 8.39 12.43 -10.24
N HIS A 114 9.66 12.10 -10.38
CA HIS A 114 10.70 13.03 -10.81
C HIS A 114 10.88 13.16 -12.31
N GLU A 115 10.43 12.18 -13.10
CA GLU A 115 10.48 12.20 -14.56
C GLU A 115 9.16 11.66 -15.15
N PRO A 116 8.01 12.35 -14.97
CA PRO A 116 6.71 11.92 -15.48
C PRO A 116 6.67 11.70 -17.00
N ARG A 117 7.58 12.35 -17.73
CA ARG A 117 7.78 12.24 -19.19
C ARG A 117 9.28 12.33 -19.46
N ALA A 118 9.79 11.53 -20.39
CA ALA A 118 11.22 11.50 -20.71
C ALA A 118 11.80 12.91 -20.96
N GLY A 119 12.88 13.26 -20.24
CA GLY A 119 13.54 14.56 -20.28
C GLY A 119 12.82 15.71 -19.55
N ILE A 120 11.64 15.48 -18.95
CA ILE A 120 10.88 16.49 -18.20
C ILE A 120 10.98 16.16 -16.71
N LEU A 121 11.82 16.91 -16.01
CA LEU A 121 12.13 16.68 -14.61
C LEU A 121 11.24 17.51 -13.66
N ASP A 122 10.85 16.91 -12.54
CA ASP A 122 10.20 17.59 -11.41
C ASP A 122 10.96 17.34 -10.09
N PHE A 123 11.16 18.42 -9.33
CA PHE A 123 11.76 18.45 -8.00
C PHE A 123 11.11 19.56 -7.14
N ASP A 124 9.91 20.03 -7.51
CA ASP A 124 9.17 21.07 -6.79
C ASP A 124 8.03 20.47 -5.95
N GLY A 125 7.53 21.21 -4.95
CA GLY A 125 6.38 20.80 -4.15
C GLY A 125 6.57 19.43 -3.49
N ILE A 126 5.65 18.49 -3.74
CA ILE A 126 5.74 17.12 -3.18
C ILE A 126 6.93 16.31 -3.75
N ALA A 127 7.55 16.77 -4.84
CA ALA A 127 8.77 16.18 -5.40
C ALA A 127 10.07 16.81 -4.85
N ASP A 128 10.05 17.79 -3.94
CA ASP A 128 11.28 18.39 -3.41
C ASP A 128 11.96 17.52 -2.32
N LEU A 129 12.58 16.43 -2.77
CA LEU A 129 13.49 15.59 -1.98
C LEU A 129 14.59 16.42 -1.29
N VAL A 130 15.08 17.50 -1.91
CA VAL A 130 16.20 18.29 -1.36
C VAL A 130 15.74 19.13 -0.17
N ALA A 131 14.54 19.70 -0.21
CA ALA A 131 13.91 20.34 0.96
C ALA A 131 13.57 19.32 2.05
N PHE A 132 13.03 18.15 1.71
CA PHE A 132 12.75 17.09 2.70
C PHE A 132 14.03 16.64 3.44
N LEU A 133 15.12 16.39 2.71
CA LEU A 133 16.40 16.02 3.32
C LEU A 133 16.99 17.17 4.16
N LYS A 134 16.94 18.42 3.70
CA LYS A 134 17.37 19.59 4.49
C LYS A 134 16.51 19.81 5.74
N LEU A 135 15.23 19.44 5.69
CA LEU A 135 14.32 19.48 6.84
C LEU A 135 14.69 18.41 7.88
N SER A 136 14.99 17.19 7.46
CA SER A 136 15.57 16.15 8.33
C SER A 136 16.88 16.60 8.99
N GLN A 137 17.76 17.27 8.22
CA GLN A 137 18.99 17.88 8.72
C GLN A 137 18.72 18.99 9.77
N LYS A 138 17.81 19.93 9.48
CA LYS A 138 17.35 21.00 10.40
C LYS A 138 16.80 20.42 11.71
N LEU A 139 16.03 19.33 11.62
CA LEU A 139 15.45 18.63 12.75
C LEU A 139 16.45 17.69 13.46
N GLY A 140 17.66 17.51 12.94
CA GLY A 140 18.69 16.65 13.54
C GLY A 140 18.30 15.16 13.56
N ILE A 141 17.63 14.68 12.52
CA ILE A 141 17.36 13.25 12.29
C ILE A 141 18.14 12.78 11.05
N LEU A 142 18.77 11.61 11.15
CA LEU A 142 19.61 11.05 10.08
C LEU A 142 18.74 10.48 8.96
N VAL A 143 19.33 10.23 7.78
CA VAL A 143 18.60 9.63 6.65
C VAL A 143 19.34 8.43 6.04
N MET A 144 18.60 7.34 5.82
CA MET A 144 18.95 6.28 4.89
C MET A 144 18.15 6.51 3.59
N LEU A 145 18.84 6.79 2.48
CA LEU A 145 18.17 7.12 1.21
C LEU A 145 18.07 5.88 0.32
N ARG A 146 16.92 5.63 -0.30
CA ARG A 146 16.70 4.50 -1.22
C ARG A 146 16.40 5.00 -2.65
N PRO A 147 17.43 5.38 -3.44
CA PRO A 147 17.30 6.01 -4.77
C PRO A 147 16.88 5.07 -5.91
N GLY A 148 16.54 3.82 -5.61
CA GLY A 148 16.03 2.84 -6.57
C GLY A 148 17.13 2.20 -7.43
N PRO A 149 17.04 2.24 -8.78
CA PRO A 149 16.05 2.96 -9.59
C PRO A 149 14.64 2.34 -9.57
N TYR A 150 14.54 1.08 -9.13
CA TYR A 150 13.30 0.40 -8.73
C TYR A 150 13.15 0.47 -7.21
N ILE A 151 11.93 0.69 -6.72
CA ILE A 151 11.64 0.86 -5.28
C ILE A 151 10.54 -0.05 -4.72
N CYS A 152 9.83 -0.84 -5.54
CA CYS A 152 8.64 -1.61 -5.10
C CYS A 152 7.57 -0.70 -4.43
N ALA A 153 7.47 -0.72 -3.10
CA ALA A 153 6.81 0.26 -2.24
C ALA A 153 5.30 0.49 -2.46
N GLU A 154 4.56 -0.46 -3.06
CA GLU A 154 3.14 -0.34 -3.39
C GLU A 154 2.80 0.92 -4.21
N TRP A 155 3.70 1.26 -5.12
CA TRP A 155 3.67 2.46 -5.95
C TRP A 155 3.72 2.10 -7.44
N ASP A 156 3.09 2.89 -8.32
CA ASP A 156 2.94 2.57 -9.75
C ASP A 156 4.29 2.15 -10.38
N LEU A 157 4.32 0.95 -10.96
CA LEU A 157 5.47 0.36 -11.65
C LEU A 157 6.73 0.22 -10.79
N GLY A 158 6.57 0.14 -9.46
CA GLY A 158 7.71 0.09 -8.53
C GLY A 158 8.56 1.36 -8.59
N GLY A 159 7.95 2.51 -8.92
CA GLY A 159 8.61 3.81 -9.07
C GLY A 159 9.26 4.06 -10.42
N PHE A 160 9.29 3.10 -11.36
CA PHE A 160 9.78 3.33 -12.72
C PHE A 160 8.84 4.26 -13.51
N PRO A 161 9.35 5.20 -14.32
CA PRO A 161 8.51 6.00 -15.21
C PRO A 161 7.79 5.15 -16.26
N PRO A 162 6.45 5.21 -16.37
CA PRO A 162 5.71 4.37 -17.31
C PRO A 162 6.05 4.55 -18.79
N TRP A 163 6.64 5.68 -19.18
CA TRP A 163 7.11 5.90 -20.55
C TRP A 163 8.25 4.96 -20.95
N LEU A 164 8.94 4.31 -20.00
CA LEU A 164 9.87 3.21 -20.29
C LEU A 164 9.18 2.07 -21.06
N LEU A 165 7.88 1.84 -20.82
CA LEU A 165 7.10 0.78 -21.46
C LEU A 165 6.67 1.11 -22.90
N SER A 166 6.83 2.36 -23.36
CA SER A 166 6.59 2.74 -24.77
C SER A 166 7.84 2.58 -25.66
N ILE A 167 9.00 2.30 -25.08
CA ILE A 167 10.26 2.13 -25.82
C ILE A 167 10.19 0.85 -26.66
N ASN A 168 10.69 0.92 -27.90
CA ASN A 168 10.68 -0.18 -28.87
C ASN A 168 12.04 -0.26 -29.61
N PRO A 169 12.80 -1.38 -29.52
CA PRO A 169 12.50 -2.61 -28.76
C PRO A 169 12.37 -2.34 -27.25
N ALA A 170 11.53 -3.14 -26.59
CA ALA A 170 11.25 -2.99 -25.17
C ALA A 170 12.50 -3.33 -24.31
N PRO A 171 12.96 -2.44 -23.43
CA PRO A 171 14.11 -2.71 -22.57
C PRO A 171 13.76 -3.73 -21.47
N ARG A 172 14.68 -4.64 -21.17
CA ARG A 172 14.56 -5.53 -20.00
C ARG A 172 14.88 -4.75 -18.72
N LEU A 173 13.83 -4.26 -18.06
CA LEU A 173 13.91 -3.60 -16.76
C LEU A 173 14.69 -4.44 -15.73
N ARG A 174 15.37 -3.79 -14.78
CA ARG A 174 16.16 -4.41 -13.71
C ARG A 174 17.17 -5.47 -14.24
N SER A 175 17.94 -5.11 -15.27
CA SER A 175 18.95 -6.00 -15.85
C SER A 175 20.07 -5.24 -16.57
N SER A 176 21.08 -5.96 -17.05
CA SER A 176 22.22 -5.44 -17.80
C SER A 176 21.91 -5.07 -19.28
N ASP A 177 20.64 -4.94 -19.65
CA ASP A 177 20.20 -4.38 -20.94
C ASP A 177 20.81 -2.98 -21.16
N PRO A 178 21.64 -2.76 -22.20
CA PRO A 178 22.32 -1.48 -22.41
C PRO A 178 21.37 -0.28 -22.52
N THR A 179 20.16 -0.49 -23.02
CA THR A 179 19.11 0.54 -23.11
C THR A 179 18.63 0.93 -21.72
N PHE A 180 18.36 -0.06 -20.87
CA PHE A 180 17.93 0.17 -19.49
C PHE A 180 19.05 0.82 -18.66
N LEU A 181 20.29 0.33 -18.77
CA LEU A 181 21.45 0.91 -18.10
C LEU A 181 21.66 2.39 -18.50
N GLN A 182 21.56 2.74 -19.79
CA GLN A 182 21.70 4.13 -20.24
C GLN A 182 20.62 5.06 -19.64
N LEU A 183 19.40 4.57 -19.47
CA LEU A 183 18.28 5.33 -18.89
C LEU A 183 18.51 5.53 -17.38
N VAL A 184 18.99 4.51 -16.66
CA VAL A 184 19.39 4.61 -15.25
C VAL A 184 20.59 5.55 -15.07
N ASP A 185 21.61 5.47 -15.93
CA ASP A 185 22.77 6.38 -15.91
C ASP A 185 22.37 7.83 -16.06
N THR A 186 21.37 8.10 -16.90
CA THR A 186 20.81 9.44 -17.10
C THR A 186 20.09 9.91 -15.83
N TRP A 187 19.20 9.07 -15.27
CA TRP A 187 18.46 9.39 -14.05
C TRP A 187 19.36 9.59 -12.83
N TRP A 188 20.27 8.65 -12.54
CA TRP A 188 21.20 8.76 -11.41
C TRP A 188 22.26 9.83 -11.62
N GLY A 189 22.64 10.15 -12.86
CA GLY A 189 23.43 11.32 -13.21
C GLY A 189 22.74 12.67 -12.92
N ILE A 190 21.43 12.68 -12.70
CA ILE A 190 20.64 13.85 -12.28
C ILE A 190 20.36 13.82 -10.77
N LEU A 191 19.96 12.66 -10.24
CA LEU A 191 19.57 12.49 -8.84
C LEU A 191 20.78 12.55 -7.90
N LEU A 192 21.80 11.72 -8.11
CA LEU A 192 22.86 11.50 -7.12
C LEU A 192 23.73 12.75 -6.89
N PRO A 193 24.02 13.62 -7.89
CA PRO A 193 24.66 14.91 -7.64
C PRO A 193 23.86 15.88 -6.74
N LYS A 194 22.52 15.74 -6.65
CA LYS A 194 21.70 16.50 -5.68
C LYS A 194 21.83 15.93 -4.26
N VAL A 195 22.13 14.63 -4.14
CA VAL A 195 22.29 13.90 -2.87
C VAL A 195 23.71 14.03 -2.31
N ALA A 196 24.74 14.09 -3.16
CA ALA A 196 26.15 14.20 -2.76
C ALA A 196 26.44 15.28 -1.68
N PRO A 197 26.01 16.55 -1.80
CA PRO A 197 26.21 17.57 -0.76
C PRO A 197 25.38 17.34 0.51
N LEU A 198 24.46 16.35 0.51
CA LEU A 198 23.62 15.96 1.65
C LEU A 198 24.13 14.68 2.33
N LEU A 199 25.25 14.11 1.88
CA LEU A 199 25.94 13.02 2.58
C LEU A 199 26.47 13.47 3.94
N TYR A 200 26.55 12.53 4.89
CA TYR A 200 26.89 12.81 6.29
C TYR A 200 28.26 13.49 6.46
N GLY A 201 29.27 13.01 5.71
CA GLY A 201 30.62 13.59 5.69
C GLY A 201 30.70 14.97 5.00
N SER A 202 29.76 15.27 4.10
CA SER A 202 29.58 16.61 3.52
C SER A 202 28.75 17.54 4.43
N GLY A 203 28.39 17.09 5.64
CA GLY A 203 27.63 17.86 6.63
C GLY A 203 26.10 17.68 6.55
N GLY A 204 25.57 16.96 5.56
CA GLY A 204 24.15 16.64 5.44
C GLY A 204 23.68 15.54 6.40
N PRO A 205 22.44 15.01 6.24
CA PRO A 205 21.90 13.97 7.11
C PRO A 205 22.07 12.53 6.57
N VAL A 206 22.41 12.36 5.28
CA VAL A 206 22.35 11.04 4.61
C VAL A 206 23.55 10.18 5.00
N ILE A 207 23.31 9.14 5.81
CA ILE A 207 24.33 8.23 6.36
C ILE A 207 24.58 7.00 5.50
N MET A 208 23.56 6.52 4.77
CA MET A 208 23.62 5.32 3.93
C MET A 208 22.74 5.52 2.69
N VAL A 209 23.10 4.88 1.58
CA VAL A 209 22.36 4.95 0.31
C VAL A 209 22.15 3.54 -0.26
N GLN A 210 20.91 3.15 -0.53
CA GLN A 210 20.61 1.82 -1.05
C GLN A 210 20.87 1.72 -2.57
N ILE A 211 21.24 0.53 -3.01
CA ILE A 211 21.39 0.14 -4.42
C ILE A 211 20.34 -0.92 -4.72
N GLU A 212 19.48 -0.67 -5.71
CA GLU A 212 18.31 -1.51 -6.02
C GLU A 212 17.33 -1.64 -4.83
N ASN A 213 16.34 -2.53 -4.90
CA ASN A 213 15.53 -2.96 -3.75
C ASN A 213 15.02 -4.38 -3.94
N GLU A 214 15.35 -5.30 -3.03
CA GLU A 214 15.01 -6.73 -3.12
C GLU A 214 15.32 -7.29 -4.52
N PHE A 215 16.57 -7.14 -4.97
CA PHE A 215 16.92 -7.69 -6.28
C PHE A 215 16.90 -9.22 -6.27
N GLY A 216 17.23 -9.83 -5.13
CA GLY A 216 17.17 -11.28 -4.95
C GLY A 216 15.78 -11.89 -5.07
N SER A 217 14.73 -11.09 -4.82
CA SER A 217 13.33 -11.46 -5.02
C SER A 217 12.89 -11.40 -6.50
N TYR A 218 13.75 -10.91 -7.40
CA TYR A 218 13.46 -10.72 -8.84
C TYR A 218 14.42 -11.45 -9.79
N GLY A 219 15.73 -11.41 -9.53
CA GLY A 219 16.73 -11.93 -10.46
C GLY A 219 18.15 -11.98 -9.87
N ASP A 220 19.11 -12.39 -10.70
CA ASP A 220 20.48 -12.73 -10.32
C ASP A 220 21.57 -12.04 -11.18
N ASP A 221 21.18 -11.06 -12.00
CA ASP A 221 22.08 -10.26 -12.84
C ASP A 221 23.05 -9.40 -12.00
N LYS A 222 24.20 -9.98 -11.65
CA LYS A 222 25.27 -9.29 -10.94
C LYS A 222 25.93 -8.18 -11.77
N ALA A 223 25.86 -8.22 -13.10
CA ALA A 223 26.46 -7.18 -13.94
C ALA A 223 25.67 -5.86 -13.81
N TYR A 224 24.34 -5.95 -13.78
CA TYR A 224 23.45 -4.83 -13.42
C TYR A 224 23.77 -4.25 -12.05
N LEU A 225 23.84 -5.10 -11.01
CA LEU A 225 24.14 -4.64 -9.64
C LEU A 225 25.52 -3.97 -9.52
N HIS A 226 26.57 -4.54 -10.12
CA HIS A 226 27.89 -3.92 -10.16
C HIS A 226 27.93 -2.61 -10.96
N HIS A 227 27.15 -2.51 -12.04
CA HIS A 227 26.99 -1.27 -12.81
C HIS A 227 26.37 -0.17 -11.95
N LEU A 228 25.27 -0.46 -11.23
CA LEU A 228 24.66 0.49 -10.28
C LEU A 228 25.67 1.00 -9.24
N VAL A 229 26.45 0.11 -8.63
CA VAL A 229 27.51 0.52 -7.69
C VAL A 229 28.53 1.45 -8.35
N SER A 230 28.97 1.17 -9.58
CA SER A 230 29.91 2.03 -10.31
C SER A 230 29.34 3.43 -10.53
N VAL A 231 28.07 3.54 -10.94
CA VAL A 231 27.36 4.82 -11.12
C VAL A 231 27.18 5.55 -9.79
N ALA A 232 26.82 4.84 -8.72
CA ALA A 232 26.69 5.42 -7.39
C ALA A 232 28.02 5.96 -6.87
N ARG A 233 29.11 5.20 -6.96
CA ARG A 233 30.47 5.63 -6.58
C ARG A 233 30.95 6.84 -7.39
N LYS A 234 30.73 6.84 -8.70
CA LYS A 234 31.02 7.97 -9.61
C LYS A 234 30.37 9.29 -9.18
N HIS A 235 29.20 9.25 -8.54
CA HIS A 235 28.43 10.45 -8.17
C HIS A 235 28.40 10.78 -6.67
N LEU A 236 28.67 9.80 -5.79
CA LEU A 236 28.63 9.95 -4.32
C LEU A 236 30.01 9.78 -3.64
N GLY A 237 31.01 9.27 -4.36
CA GLY A 237 32.35 8.97 -3.84
C GLY A 237 32.44 7.66 -3.04
N GLU A 238 33.63 7.37 -2.53
CA GLU A 238 33.93 6.16 -1.74
C GLU A 238 33.46 6.27 -0.29
N ASP A 239 33.40 7.49 0.28
CA ASP A 239 33.02 7.72 1.68
C ASP A 239 31.53 7.44 1.99
N ALA A 240 30.67 7.34 0.96
CA ALA A 240 29.27 6.98 1.13
C ALA A 240 29.12 5.49 1.48
N ILE A 241 28.31 5.15 2.49
CA ILE A 241 27.96 3.75 2.74
C ILE A 241 26.86 3.33 1.77
N LEU A 242 27.22 2.52 0.78
CA LEU A 242 26.26 1.86 -0.11
C LEU A 242 25.76 0.56 0.52
N TYR A 243 24.48 0.24 0.36
CA TYR A 243 23.91 -1.03 0.84
C TYR A 243 22.89 -1.66 -0.11
N THR A 244 22.64 -2.97 -0.01
CA THR A 244 21.43 -3.63 -0.56
C THR A 244 20.50 -4.06 0.59
N THR A 245 19.22 -4.27 0.25
CA THR A 245 18.23 -4.92 1.13
C THR A 245 17.62 -6.08 0.35
N ASP A 246 17.64 -7.26 0.93
CA ASP A 246 17.01 -8.48 0.39
C ASP A 246 16.50 -9.34 1.56
N GLY A 247 15.41 -10.07 1.34
CA GLY A 247 14.81 -10.91 2.39
C GLY A 247 15.79 -11.91 3.00
N GLY A 248 15.60 -12.23 4.28
CA GLY A 248 16.50 -13.00 5.15
C GLY A 248 16.77 -14.48 4.80
N SER A 249 16.62 -14.90 3.54
CA SER A 249 16.92 -16.26 3.06
C SER A 249 18.27 -16.33 2.34
N ARG A 250 18.86 -17.53 2.26
CA ARG A 250 20.12 -17.72 1.52
C ARG A 250 19.96 -17.47 0.01
N GLU A 251 18.82 -17.84 -0.57
CA GLU A 251 18.56 -17.70 -2.00
C GLU A 251 18.46 -16.23 -2.42
N THR A 252 17.66 -15.45 -1.70
CA THR A 252 17.53 -14.00 -1.92
C THR A 252 18.86 -13.28 -1.69
N LEU A 253 19.59 -13.61 -0.62
CA LEU A 253 20.91 -13.01 -0.37
C LEU A 253 21.96 -13.40 -1.44
N GLU A 254 21.97 -14.65 -1.94
CA GLU A 254 22.86 -15.07 -3.04
C GLU A 254 22.56 -14.31 -4.33
N LYS A 255 21.30 -13.98 -4.60
CA LYS A 255 20.84 -13.29 -5.80
C LYS A 255 20.95 -11.76 -5.73
N GLY A 256 20.65 -11.13 -4.61
CA GLY A 256 20.62 -9.66 -4.47
C GLY A 256 21.90 -8.99 -3.95
N THR A 257 22.69 -9.65 -3.11
CA THR A 257 23.88 -9.01 -2.51
C THR A 257 25.06 -8.86 -3.47
N ILE A 258 25.97 -7.93 -3.15
CA ILE A 258 27.31 -7.85 -3.75
C ILE A 258 28.33 -8.21 -2.67
N ARG A 259 29.05 -9.33 -2.85
CA ARG A 259 30.05 -9.80 -1.89
C ARG A 259 31.28 -8.88 -1.86
N GLY A 260 31.70 -8.46 -0.65
CA GLY A 260 32.90 -7.65 -0.42
C GLY A 260 32.72 -6.63 0.71
N ASP A 261 33.57 -5.60 0.72
CA ASP A 261 33.45 -4.40 1.60
C ASP A 261 32.97 -3.16 0.81
N ALA A 262 32.65 -3.31 -0.48
CA ALA A 262 32.23 -2.20 -1.35
C ALA A 262 30.77 -1.75 -1.11
N VAL A 263 29.94 -2.69 -0.63
CA VAL A 263 28.49 -2.54 -0.37
C VAL A 263 28.14 -3.40 0.84
N PHE A 264 27.37 -2.85 1.77
CA PHE A 264 26.84 -3.58 2.93
C PHE A 264 25.55 -4.32 2.56
N SER A 265 25.39 -5.57 3.00
CA SER A 265 24.17 -6.36 2.83
C SER A 265 23.30 -6.21 4.08
N ALA A 266 22.16 -5.53 3.95
CA ALA A 266 21.09 -5.49 4.95
C ALA A 266 20.02 -6.55 4.63
N VAL A 267 19.10 -6.79 5.56
CA VAL A 267 18.02 -7.79 5.41
C VAL A 267 16.65 -7.21 5.77
N ASP A 268 15.62 -7.75 5.15
CA ASP A 268 14.23 -7.69 5.63
C ASP A 268 13.74 -9.09 6.05
N PHE A 269 12.67 -9.15 6.84
CA PHE A 269 12.00 -10.39 7.26
C PHE A 269 10.66 -10.11 7.95
N THR A 270 9.84 -11.14 8.15
CA THR A 270 8.51 -10.98 8.74
C THR A 270 8.63 -10.70 10.23
N THR A 271 7.80 -9.79 10.75
CA THR A 271 7.73 -9.42 12.18
C THR A 271 7.42 -10.59 13.14
N GLY A 272 7.08 -11.79 12.64
CA GLY A 272 6.97 -13.00 13.46
C GLY A 272 8.24 -13.84 13.59
N ASP A 273 9.24 -13.62 12.75
CA ASP A 273 10.43 -14.47 12.64
C ASP A 273 11.37 -14.36 13.86
N ASP A 274 12.36 -15.24 13.94
CA ASP A 274 13.51 -15.05 14.84
C ASP A 274 14.60 -14.28 14.08
N PRO A 275 14.89 -13.02 14.46
CA PRO A 275 15.85 -12.19 13.72
C PRO A 275 17.29 -12.71 13.82
N TRP A 276 17.65 -13.50 14.83
CA TRP A 276 19.05 -13.79 15.11
C TRP A 276 19.71 -14.80 14.17
N PRO A 277 19.07 -15.93 13.81
CA PRO A 277 19.55 -16.78 12.70
C PRO A 277 19.65 -16.03 11.36
N ILE A 278 18.79 -15.03 11.13
CA ILE A 278 18.79 -14.22 9.92
C ILE A 278 19.97 -13.22 9.91
N PHE A 279 20.26 -12.57 11.05
CA PHE A 279 21.45 -11.72 11.21
C PHE A 279 22.77 -12.52 11.22
N GLU A 280 22.75 -13.75 11.70
CA GLU A 280 23.89 -14.68 11.59
C GLU A 280 24.12 -15.08 10.12
N LEU A 281 23.06 -15.29 9.34
CA LEU A 281 23.15 -15.47 7.88
C LEU A 281 23.61 -14.20 7.16
N GLN A 282 23.08 -13.02 7.48
CA GLN A 282 23.50 -11.71 6.95
C GLN A 282 25.04 -11.55 7.05
N LYS A 283 25.62 -11.99 8.16
CA LYS A 283 27.07 -11.96 8.42
C LYS A 283 27.90 -12.90 7.55
N GLU A 284 27.31 -13.91 6.90
CA GLU A 284 28.00 -14.68 5.86
C GLU A 284 28.18 -13.92 4.54
N PHE A 285 27.39 -12.86 4.29
CA PHE A 285 27.37 -12.11 3.02
C PHE A 285 28.22 -10.84 3.04
N ASN A 286 28.34 -10.22 4.22
CA ASN A 286 29.20 -9.05 4.47
C ASN A 286 30.68 -9.41 4.64
N ALA A 287 31.56 -8.40 4.52
CA ALA A 287 32.97 -8.54 4.87
C ALA A 287 33.18 -8.77 6.39
N PRO A 288 34.30 -9.39 6.81
CA PRO A 288 34.59 -9.63 8.23
C PRO A 288 34.69 -8.33 9.04
N GLY A 289 33.94 -8.23 10.14
CA GLY A 289 33.87 -7.01 10.96
C GLY A 289 32.99 -5.91 10.36
N LYS A 290 32.27 -6.20 9.27
CA LYS A 290 31.43 -5.26 8.51
C LYS A 290 29.95 -5.63 8.49
N SER A 291 29.49 -6.42 9.45
CA SER A 291 28.11 -6.91 9.51
C SER A 291 27.34 -6.52 10.79
N PRO A 292 27.08 -5.22 11.02
CA PRO A 292 26.10 -4.81 12.03
C PRO A 292 24.73 -5.41 11.70
N PRO A 293 24.06 -6.07 12.66
CA PRO A 293 22.72 -6.59 12.44
C PRO A 293 21.76 -5.44 12.08
N LEU A 294 21.15 -5.48 10.90
CA LEU A 294 20.20 -4.47 10.44
C LEU A 294 19.01 -5.11 9.73
N SER A 295 17.84 -4.96 10.31
CA SER A 295 16.57 -5.07 9.60
C SER A 295 16.29 -3.73 8.93
N SER A 296 16.46 -3.65 7.60
CA SER A 296 16.21 -2.43 6.82
C SER A 296 14.75 -2.28 6.40
N GLU A 297 13.95 -3.33 6.48
CA GLU A 297 12.50 -3.23 6.63
C GLU A 297 12.03 -4.16 7.76
N PHE A 298 11.40 -3.56 8.79
CA PHE A 298 10.72 -4.24 9.89
C PHE A 298 9.22 -3.94 9.80
N TYR A 299 8.41 -4.91 9.39
CA TYR A 299 7.02 -4.68 9.00
C TYR A 299 6.09 -4.39 10.20
N THR A 300 5.82 -3.12 10.48
CA THR A 300 4.95 -2.70 11.59
C THR A 300 3.46 -2.92 11.34
N GLY A 301 3.10 -3.27 10.11
CA GLY A 301 1.75 -3.35 9.57
C GLY A 301 1.76 -4.11 8.26
N TRP A 302 0.85 -3.80 7.32
CA TRP A 302 0.89 -4.37 5.97
C TRP A 302 0.15 -3.50 4.94
N LEU A 303 0.41 -3.74 3.66
CA LEU A 303 -0.37 -3.21 2.54
C LEU A 303 -1.79 -3.79 2.49
N THR A 304 -2.64 -3.27 1.61
CA THR A 304 -4.02 -3.76 1.41
C THR A 304 -4.48 -3.46 -0.01
N HIS A 305 -5.19 -4.40 -0.63
CA HIS A 305 -5.76 -4.24 -1.96
C HIS A 305 -7.28 -3.97 -1.93
N TRP A 306 -7.84 -3.46 -3.03
CA TRP A 306 -9.30 -3.32 -3.17
C TRP A 306 -10.01 -4.70 -3.18
N GLY A 307 -10.99 -4.87 -2.29
CA GLY A 307 -11.73 -6.13 -2.10
C GLY A 307 -11.29 -6.96 -0.90
N GLU A 308 -10.23 -6.57 -0.20
CA GLU A 308 -9.72 -7.27 0.98
C GLU A 308 -10.33 -6.74 2.30
N LYS A 309 -9.91 -7.31 3.42
CA LYS A 309 -10.04 -6.65 4.73
C LYS A 309 -8.85 -5.70 4.90
N ASN A 310 -9.06 -4.58 5.59
CA ASN A 310 -7.96 -3.68 5.93
C ASN A 310 -6.90 -4.43 6.74
N ALA A 311 -5.62 -4.17 6.45
CA ALA A 311 -4.52 -4.64 7.28
C ALA A 311 -4.74 -4.23 8.75
N GLN A 312 -4.44 -5.17 9.65
CA GLN A 312 -4.45 -4.94 11.08
C GLN A 312 -3.45 -5.92 11.72
N THR A 313 -2.41 -5.41 12.38
CA THR A 313 -1.40 -6.23 13.08
C THR A 313 -1.33 -5.83 14.55
N ASP A 314 -1.07 -6.81 15.43
CA ASP A 314 -1.14 -6.55 16.87
C ASP A 314 0.02 -5.67 17.36
N ALA A 315 -0.31 -4.68 18.20
CA ALA A 315 0.64 -3.71 18.72
C ALA A 315 1.61 -4.32 19.73
N ALA A 316 1.15 -5.24 20.59
CA ALA A 316 1.99 -5.87 21.59
C ALA A 316 2.98 -6.86 20.94
N PHE A 317 2.51 -7.65 19.98
CA PHE A 317 3.31 -8.53 19.14
C PHE A 317 4.39 -7.76 18.37
N THR A 318 4.02 -6.69 17.67
CA THR A 318 4.95 -5.84 16.91
C THR A 318 6.00 -5.21 17.82
N ALA A 319 5.62 -4.70 18.99
CA ALA A 319 6.55 -4.18 19.99
C ALA A 319 7.49 -5.26 20.54
N ALA A 320 6.97 -6.45 20.85
CA ALA A 320 7.76 -7.59 21.35
C ALA A 320 8.75 -8.12 20.30
N ALA A 321 8.39 -8.12 19.01
CA ALA A 321 9.27 -8.50 17.92
C ALA A 321 10.42 -7.49 17.74
N LEU A 322 10.13 -6.18 17.73
CA LEU A 322 11.14 -5.12 17.70
C LEU A 322 12.10 -5.25 18.89
N LYS A 323 11.57 -5.55 20.08
CA LYS A 323 12.35 -5.75 21.30
C LYS A 323 13.38 -6.89 21.16
N LYS A 324 13.07 -7.99 20.47
CA LYS A 324 14.06 -9.08 20.17
C LYS A 324 15.29 -8.56 19.42
N ILE A 325 15.13 -7.55 18.57
CA ILE A 325 16.21 -6.95 17.77
C ILE A 325 17.02 -5.99 18.65
N LEU A 326 16.34 -5.05 19.32
CA LEU A 326 17.03 -3.99 20.06
C LEU A 326 17.77 -4.49 21.31
N GLU A 327 17.27 -5.51 22.03
CA GLU A 327 17.87 -6.02 23.28
C GLU A 327 19.27 -6.64 23.11
N ARG A 328 19.66 -7.00 21.89
CA ARG A 328 20.99 -7.52 21.53
C ARG A 328 21.78 -6.53 20.65
N ASN A 329 21.43 -5.24 20.70
CA ASN A 329 22.01 -4.14 19.91
C ASN A 329 21.83 -4.27 18.39
N GLY A 330 20.86 -5.07 17.92
CA GLY A 330 20.48 -5.07 16.52
C GLY A 330 19.80 -3.76 16.12
N SER A 331 19.97 -3.35 14.88
CA SER A 331 19.32 -2.17 14.31
C SER A 331 18.05 -2.54 13.54
N ALA A 332 17.08 -1.64 13.50
CA ALA A 332 15.80 -1.84 12.81
C ALA A 332 15.28 -0.55 12.20
N VAL A 333 14.66 -0.64 11.03
CA VAL A 333 13.93 0.43 10.36
C VAL A 333 12.46 0.03 10.23
N LEU A 334 11.57 0.76 10.91
CA LEU A 334 10.13 0.48 10.92
C LEU A 334 9.49 0.77 9.55
N TYR A 335 9.06 -0.26 8.84
CA TYR A 335 8.32 -0.14 7.58
C TYR A 335 6.82 -0.43 7.81
N MET A 336 5.89 0.53 7.72
CA MET A 336 6.05 1.97 7.66
C MET A 336 5.95 2.61 9.05
N ALA A 337 6.86 3.52 9.42
CA ALA A 337 6.66 4.39 10.57
C ALA A 337 5.51 5.38 10.33
N HIS A 338 5.43 5.91 9.10
CA HIS A 338 4.28 6.66 8.59
C HIS A 338 4.08 6.36 7.10
N GLY A 339 2.97 5.72 6.74
CA GLY A 339 2.70 5.34 5.35
C GLY A 339 2.17 6.49 4.48
N GLY A 340 1.10 7.17 4.90
CA GLY A 340 0.52 8.32 4.19
C GLY A 340 -0.57 7.93 3.17
N THR A 341 -0.60 8.60 2.01
CA THR A 341 -1.65 8.42 0.98
C THR A 341 -1.04 8.25 -0.42
N ASN A 342 -1.54 7.27 -1.19
CA ASN A 342 -1.33 7.12 -2.63
C ASN A 342 -2.23 8.10 -3.40
N PHE A 343 -1.96 9.41 -3.29
CA PHE A 343 -2.74 10.44 -3.99
C PHE A 343 -2.68 10.28 -5.53
N GLY A 344 -3.67 10.83 -6.22
CA GLY A 344 -3.76 10.80 -7.67
C GLY A 344 -3.90 9.38 -8.24
N PHE A 345 -2.93 8.96 -9.05
CA PHE A 345 -2.92 7.64 -9.71
C PHE A 345 -1.71 6.78 -9.35
N TYR A 346 -1.03 7.09 -8.24
CA TYR A 346 0.27 6.50 -7.90
C TYR A 346 0.24 5.19 -7.12
N ASN A 347 -0.95 4.65 -6.79
CA ASN A 347 -1.05 3.32 -6.20
C ASN A 347 -0.44 2.26 -7.15
N GLY A 348 0.27 1.28 -6.58
CA GLY A 348 0.73 0.11 -7.31
C GLY A 348 -0.36 -0.96 -7.49
N ALA A 349 0.10 -2.16 -7.80
CA ALA A 349 -0.69 -3.39 -7.74
C ALA A 349 0.23 -4.62 -7.60
N ASN A 350 -0.30 -5.74 -7.12
CA ASN A 350 0.41 -7.01 -7.01
C ASN A 350 -0.30 -8.12 -7.80
N THR A 351 0.37 -9.25 -8.01
CA THR A 351 -0.22 -10.49 -8.56
C THR A 351 -0.20 -11.60 -7.51
N GLY A 352 -1.19 -12.49 -7.53
CA GLY A 352 -1.10 -13.79 -6.85
C GLY A 352 -0.49 -14.86 -7.74
N SER A 353 -1.30 -15.82 -8.21
CA SER A 353 -0.81 -17.01 -8.94
C SER A 353 -0.13 -16.70 -10.28
N ASP A 354 -0.57 -15.64 -10.96
CA ASP A 354 -0.22 -15.31 -12.34
C ASP A 354 -0.63 -13.86 -12.68
N GLU A 355 -0.34 -13.42 -13.91
CA GLU A 355 -0.63 -12.06 -14.41
C GLU A 355 -2.11 -11.65 -14.34
N SER A 356 -3.05 -12.60 -14.26
CA SER A 356 -4.50 -12.33 -14.19
C SER A 356 -5.02 -12.11 -12.78
N ASP A 357 -4.40 -12.70 -11.74
CA ASP A 357 -4.77 -12.51 -10.32
C ASP A 357 -4.22 -11.18 -9.77
N TYR A 358 -4.53 -10.11 -10.51
CA TYR A 358 -4.14 -8.72 -10.31
C TYR A 358 -4.95 -8.07 -9.18
N LYS A 359 -4.23 -7.45 -8.25
CA LYS A 359 -4.77 -6.85 -7.03
C LYS A 359 -4.26 -5.40 -6.91
N PRO A 360 -5.11 -4.39 -7.16
CA PRO A 360 -4.70 -2.98 -7.09
C PRO A 360 -4.67 -2.48 -5.65
N ASP A 361 -3.62 -1.72 -5.33
CA ASP A 361 -3.42 -1.11 -4.00
C ASP A 361 -4.49 -0.05 -3.69
N LEU A 362 -4.72 0.20 -2.39
CA LEU A 362 -5.60 1.27 -1.92
C LEU A 362 -5.04 2.67 -2.19
N THR A 363 -5.95 3.66 -2.13
CA THR A 363 -5.58 5.08 -2.12
C THR A 363 -5.05 5.50 -0.74
N SER A 364 -5.60 4.98 0.35
CA SER A 364 -4.92 5.03 1.65
C SER A 364 -3.66 4.16 1.61
N TYR A 365 -2.58 4.66 2.20
CA TYR A 365 -1.43 3.85 2.61
C TYR A 365 -1.24 4.02 4.14
N ASP A 366 -2.32 4.01 4.92
CA ASP A 366 -2.27 4.03 6.40
C ASP A 366 -1.38 2.91 6.95
N TYR A 367 -1.34 1.76 6.25
CA TYR A 367 -0.51 0.58 6.53
C TYR A 367 -0.77 -0.07 7.91
N ASP A 368 -1.75 0.43 8.69
CA ASP A 368 -1.82 0.25 10.15
C ASP A 368 -0.49 0.68 10.83
N ALA A 369 0.11 1.78 10.33
CA ALA A 369 1.38 2.33 10.80
C ALA A 369 1.27 2.92 12.22
N PRO A 370 2.39 3.05 12.97
CA PRO A 370 2.42 3.75 14.25
C PRO A 370 1.99 5.23 14.13
N ILE A 371 2.24 5.86 12.98
CA ILE A 371 1.72 7.18 12.63
C ILE A 371 0.74 6.99 11.47
N ARG A 372 -0.56 7.12 11.75
CA ARG A 372 -1.67 6.93 10.77
C ARG A 372 -1.55 7.85 9.56
N GLU A 373 -2.33 7.56 8.50
CA GLU A 373 -2.45 8.36 7.26
C GLU A 373 -2.56 9.88 7.52
N SER A 374 -3.42 10.32 8.46
CA SER A 374 -3.58 11.75 8.80
C SER A 374 -2.56 12.30 9.81
N GLY A 375 -1.52 11.53 10.16
CA GLY A 375 -0.52 11.89 11.18
C GLY A 375 -0.89 11.49 12.61
N ASP A 376 -2.02 10.82 12.83
CA ASP A 376 -2.50 10.53 14.18
C ASP A 376 -1.67 9.47 14.91
N VAL A 377 -1.36 9.76 16.17
CA VAL A 377 -0.49 8.96 17.05
C VAL A 377 -1.22 8.51 18.32
N ASN A 378 -2.52 8.81 18.50
CA ASN A 378 -3.35 8.22 19.55
C ASN A 378 -3.84 6.82 19.20
N ASN A 379 -2.89 5.88 19.04
CA ASN A 379 -3.15 4.48 18.74
C ASN A 379 -2.29 3.54 19.61
N ALA A 380 -2.62 2.24 19.62
CA ALA A 380 -1.95 1.26 20.47
C ALA A 380 -0.46 1.04 20.11
N LYS A 381 -0.10 1.11 18.82
CA LYS A 381 1.29 0.90 18.37
C LYS A 381 2.23 2.00 18.86
N PHE A 382 1.77 3.24 18.86
CA PHE A 382 2.53 4.40 19.33
C PHE A 382 2.42 4.63 20.85
N LYS A 383 1.20 4.70 21.42
CA LYS A 383 0.91 5.14 22.80
C LYS A 383 0.39 4.02 23.74
N GLY A 384 0.40 2.76 23.31
CA GLY A 384 -0.04 1.62 24.14
C GLY A 384 0.68 1.50 25.50
N ILE A 385 0.04 0.82 26.44
CA ILE A 385 0.43 0.74 27.87
C ILE A 385 1.85 0.18 28.09
N ALA A 386 2.36 0.34 29.32
CA ALA A 386 3.78 0.44 29.72
C ALA A 386 4.80 -0.63 29.27
N ALA A 387 4.42 -1.64 28.50
CA ALA A 387 5.30 -2.65 27.88
C ALA A 387 4.86 -3.09 26.46
N SER A 388 3.79 -2.53 25.87
CA SER A 388 3.13 -3.05 24.67
C SER A 388 3.02 -2.06 23.51
N SER A 389 3.98 -1.13 23.40
CA SER A 389 4.03 -0.11 22.34
C SER A 389 5.46 0.11 21.85
N ILE A 390 5.58 0.45 20.57
CA ILE A 390 6.86 0.66 19.87
C ILE A 390 7.65 1.78 20.55
N ARG A 391 7.00 2.91 20.84
CA ARG A 391 7.63 4.05 21.54
C ARG A 391 8.30 3.60 22.85
N ARG A 392 7.63 2.74 23.62
CA ARG A 392 8.14 2.28 24.93
C ARG A 392 9.32 1.31 24.80
N VAL A 393 9.32 0.47 23.76
CA VAL A 393 10.45 -0.41 23.44
C VAL A 393 11.65 0.42 22.95
N VAL A 394 11.43 1.45 22.13
CA VAL A 394 12.49 2.38 21.70
C VAL A 394 13.03 3.20 22.88
N GLU A 395 12.17 3.70 23.76
CA GLU A 395 12.52 4.44 24.98
C GLU A 395 13.45 3.65 25.91
N GLN A 396 13.32 2.32 25.96
CA GLN A 396 14.16 1.42 26.76
C GLN A 396 15.58 1.21 26.19
N HIS A 397 15.79 1.48 24.89
CA HIS A 397 17.06 1.27 24.19
C HIS A 397 17.69 2.58 23.70
N SER A 398 17.01 3.72 23.92
CA SER A 398 17.51 5.05 23.54
C SER A 398 18.51 5.59 24.56
N LEU A 399 19.65 6.11 24.10
CA LEU A 399 20.69 6.71 24.94
C LEU A 399 20.32 8.07 25.57
N GLY A 400 19.05 8.50 25.48
CA GLY A 400 18.57 9.78 25.98
C GLY A 400 17.04 9.87 25.99
N SER A 401 16.51 10.93 26.59
CA SER A 401 15.06 11.16 26.68
C SER A 401 14.45 11.45 25.30
N ILE A 402 13.49 10.62 24.90
CA ILE A 402 12.73 10.83 23.67
C ILE A 402 11.68 11.95 23.84
N PRO A 403 11.38 12.74 22.79
CA PRO A 403 10.47 13.87 22.86
C PRO A 403 9.07 13.53 23.39
N ALA A 404 8.40 14.55 23.96
CA ALA A 404 6.98 14.49 24.27
C ALA A 404 6.16 14.23 22.99
N VAL A 405 5.07 13.46 23.11
CA VAL A 405 4.27 13.08 21.94
C VAL A 405 3.34 14.22 21.53
N PRO A 406 3.32 14.63 20.24
CA PRO A 406 2.37 15.61 19.73
C PRO A 406 0.90 15.24 19.99
N ALA A 407 0.06 16.27 19.97
CA ALA A 407 -1.37 16.10 19.78
C ALA A 407 -1.66 15.52 18.38
N ASP A 408 -2.80 14.85 18.23
CA ASP A 408 -3.27 14.37 16.92
C ASP A 408 -3.80 15.56 16.10
N ASN A 409 -3.74 15.46 14.76
CA ASN A 409 -4.06 16.60 13.90
C ASN A 409 -5.57 16.87 13.94
N GLU A 410 -5.98 18.11 14.24
CA GLU A 410 -7.41 18.42 14.36
C GLU A 410 -8.16 18.19 13.04
N LYS A 411 -9.30 17.50 13.16
CA LYS A 411 -10.15 17.10 12.04
C LYS A 411 -11.55 17.67 12.18
N LYS A 412 -12.21 17.96 11.06
CA LYS A 412 -13.53 18.60 11.01
C LYS A 412 -14.48 17.90 10.04
N ALA A 413 -15.67 17.58 10.54
CA ALA A 413 -16.79 17.17 9.71
C ALA A 413 -17.47 18.42 9.11
N TYR A 414 -17.01 18.88 7.94
CA TYR A 414 -17.61 20.04 7.26
C TYR A 414 -19.04 19.76 6.72
N GLY A 415 -19.52 18.52 6.79
CA GLY A 415 -20.92 18.17 6.55
C GLY A 415 -21.21 17.66 5.13
N SER A 416 -22.49 17.65 4.76
CA SER A 416 -22.96 17.09 3.49
C SER A 416 -23.05 18.15 2.40
N ILE A 417 -22.46 17.90 1.23
CA ILE A 417 -22.70 18.72 0.03
C ILE A 417 -23.50 17.92 -1.00
N HIS A 418 -24.40 18.62 -1.70
CA HIS A 418 -25.05 18.08 -2.89
C HIS A 418 -24.17 18.38 -4.10
N VAL A 419 -23.97 17.38 -4.95
CA VAL A 419 -23.27 17.50 -6.24
C VAL A 419 -24.28 17.41 -7.38
N THR A 420 -23.92 17.95 -8.53
CA THR A 420 -24.77 18.01 -9.74
C THR A 420 -24.07 17.37 -10.91
N LYS A 421 -24.77 16.53 -11.69
CA LYS A 421 -24.22 15.91 -12.91
C LYS A 421 -23.94 17.02 -13.94
N THR A 422 -22.67 17.27 -14.25
CA THR A 422 -22.25 18.32 -15.20
C THR A 422 -22.30 17.82 -16.64
N GLY A 423 -22.04 16.52 -16.85
CA GLY A 423 -22.22 15.81 -18.11
C GLY A 423 -21.77 14.35 -18.00
N THR A 424 -22.00 13.55 -19.04
CA THR A 424 -21.34 12.24 -19.21
C THR A 424 -19.96 12.42 -19.84
N LEU A 425 -19.11 11.40 -19.77
CA LEU A 425 -17.86 11.36 -20.53
C LEU A 425 -18.11 11.53 -22.04
N PHE A 426 -19.20 10.96 -22.55
CA PHE A 426 -19.57 11.00 -23.96
C PHE A 426 -19.97 12.39 -24.45
N ASP A 427 -20.51 13.24 -23.57
CA ASP A 427 -20.76 14.67 -23.83
C ASP A 427 -19.48 15.53 -23.85
N MET A 428 -18.30 14.92 -23.60
CA MET A 428 -17.02 15.61 -23.42
C MET A 428 -15.88 15.06 -24.30
N ILE A 429 -16.11 14.05 -25.14
CA ILE A 429 -15.04 13.38 -25.93
C ILE A 429 -14.28 14.31 -26.88
N HIS A 430 -14.88 15.44 -27.25
CA HIS A 430 -14.31 16.45 -28.13
C HIS A 430 -13.28 17.38 -27.43
N TYR A 431 -13.12 17.27 -26.11
CA TYR A 431 -12.07 17.98 -25.35
C TYR A 431 -10.78 17.16 -25.17
N PHE A 432 -10.73 15.94 -25.70
CA PHE A 432 -9.59 15.03 -25.55
C PHE A 432 -8.80 14.92 -26.85
N ASP A 433 -7.47 14.87 -26.72
CA ASP A 433 -6.59 14.49 -27.82
C ASP A 433 -6.93 13.07 -28.30
N VAL A 434 -6.77 12.82 -29.60
CA VAL A 434 -7.15 11.55 -30.24
C VAL A 434 -5.97 10.97 -31.00
N VAL A 435 -5.67 9.69 -30.74
CA VAL A 435 -4.75 8.88 -31.55
C VAL A 435 -5.56 7.91 -32.40
N GLU A 436 -5.22 7.77 -33.69
CA GLU A 436 -5.87 6.82 -34.60
C GLU A 436 -4.90 5.70 -35.02
N SER A 437 -5.41 4.47 -35.14
CA SER A 437 -4.60 3.28 -35.48
C SER A 437 -5.46 2.19 -36.12
N GLU A 438 -4.85 1.28 -36.89
CA GLU A 438 -5.54 0.10 -37.42
C GLU A 438 -6.00 -0.87 -36.32
N SER A 439 -5.26 -0.95 -35.21
CA SER A 439 -5.51 -1.81 -34.04
C SER A 439 -5.38 -1.00 -32.74
N PRO A 440 -5.97 -1.44 -31.62
CA PRO A 440 -5.71 -0.81 -30.32
C PRO A 440 -4.21 -0.82 -29.98
N ILE A 441 -3.71 0.24 -29.34
CA ILE A 441 -2.35 0.34 -28.79
C ILE A 441 -2.42 0.58 -27.28
N SER A 442 -1.33 0.34 -26.55
CA SER A 442 -1.29 0.62 -25.11
C SER A 442 -1.32 2.12 -24.82
N MET A 443 -1.72 2.49 -23.60
CA MET A 443 -1.80 3.89 -23.16
C MET A 443 -0.45 4.59 -23.28
N GLU A 444 0.64 3.89 -22.92
CA GLU A 444 2.01 4.42 -22.98
C GLU A 444 2.44 4.67 -24.44
N SER A 445 2.11 3.75 -25.35
CA SER A 445 2.34 3.92 -26.81
C SER A 445 1.53 5.07 -27.42
N ALA A 446 0.41 5.44 -26.79
CA ALA A 446 -0.40 6.61 -27.14
C ALA A 446 0.02 7.90 -26.41
N GLY A 447 1.09 7.86 -25.59
CA GLY A 447 1.65 9.01 -24.87
C GLY A 447 0.97 9.33 -23.53
N GLN A 448 0.15 8.43 -22.99
CA GLN A 448 -0.58 8.63 -21.72
C GLN A 448 -0.16 7.62 -20.64
N MET A 449 0.25 8.13 -19.47
CA MET A 449 0.80 7.29 -18.40
C MET A 449 -0.23 6.90 -17.31
N PHE A 450 -1.23 7.74 -17.03
CA PHE A 450 -2.19 7.55 -15.93
C PHE A 450 -3.64 7.79 -16.39
N GLY A 451 -4.62 7.49 -15.52
CA GLY A 451 -6.04 7.75 -15.79
C GLY A 451 -6.72 6.74 -16.72
N PHE A 452 -7.47 7.25 -17.69
CA PHE A 452 -8.42 6.48 -18.50
C PHE A 452 -8.19 6.66 -20.00
N MET A 453 -8.57 5.69 -20.82
CA MET A 453 -8.52 5.79 -22.27
C MET A 453 -9.78 5.23 -22.91
N LEU A 454 -10.42 6.02 -23.77
CA LEU A 454 -11.65 5.62 -24.46
C LEU A 454 -11.33 5.18 -25.89
N TYR A 455 -11.36 3.87 -26.10
CA TYR A 455 -11.16 3.24 -27.40
C TYR A 455 -12.51 3.19 -28.14
N VAL A 456 -12.53 3.65 -29.39
CA VAL A 456 -13.73 3.77 -30.22
C VAL A 456 -13.50 3.12 -31.59
N THR A 457 -14.45 2.33 -32.06
CA THR A 457 -14.47 1.76 -33.41
C THR A 457 -15.90 1.64 -33.92
N GLU A 458 -16.07 1.27 -35.20
CA GLU A 458 -17.37 1.05 -35.82
C GLU A 458 -17.45 -0.33 -36.47
N TYR A 459 -18.62 -0.96 -36.38
CA TYR A 459 -18.94 -2.21 -37.07
C TYR A 459 -20.32 -2.13 -37.73
N ALA A 460 -20.52 -2.88 -38.81
CA ALA A 460 -21.81 -2.92 -39.51
C ALA A 460 -22.87 -3.65 -38.66
N ALA A 461 -24.09 -3.12 -38.62
CA ALA A 461 -25.23 -3.81 -38.01
C ALA A 461 -25.55 -5.12 -38.74
N LYS A 462 -26.18 -6.07 -38.04
CA LYS A 462 -26.66 -7.35 -38.58
C LYS A 462 -28.19 -7.38 -38.53
N ASP A 463 -28.83 -7.91 -39.57
CA ASP A 463 -30.30 -7.98 -39.67
C ASP A 463 -30.97 -8.75 -38.52
N ASN A 464 -30.31 -9.84 -38.07
CA ASN A 464 -30.76 -10.63 -36.93
C ASN A 464 -30.39 -10.02 -35.57
N GLY A 465 -29.44 -9.08 -35.55
CA GLY A 465 -28.97 -8.34 -34.36
C GLY A 465 -28.14 -9.14 -33.34
N GLY A 466 -27.44 -8.41 -32.47
CA GLY A 466 -26.55 -8.97 -31.44
C GLY A 466 -25.18 -9.43 -31.98
N GLY A 467 -24.37 -9.97 -31.06
CA GLY A 467 -23.03 -10.51 -31.32
C GLY A 467 -22.24 -10.65 -30.02
N VAL A 468 -21.10 -11.35 -30.04
CA VAL A 468 -20.22 -11.54 -28.88
C VAL A 468 -18.91 -10.78 -29.07
N VAL A 469 -18.58 -9.89 -28.13
CA VAL A 469 -17.28 -9.20 -28.08
C VAL A 469 -16.35 -9.90 -27.10
N SER A 470 -15.08 -10.04 -27.49
CA SER A 470 -14.01 -10.49 -26.59
C SER A 470 -12.73 -9.66 -26.76
N ILE A 471 -12.03 -9.43 -25.65
CA ILE A 471 -10.76 -8.70 -25.58
C ILE A 471 -9.75 -9.58 -24.84
N PRO A 472 -8.99 -10.46 -25.52
CA PRO A 472 -8.13 -11.45 -24.87
C PRO A 472 -7.12 -10.89 -23.84
N LYS A 473 -6.61 -9.66 -24.01
CA LYS A 473 -5.77 -9.00 -23.00
C LYS A 473 -6.13 -7.52 -22.84
N VAL A 474 -6.63 -7.17 -21.66
CA VAL A 474 -7.08 -5.82 -21.30
C VAL A 474 -6.63 -5.46 -19.89
N HIS A 475 -5.93 -4.34 -19.74
CA HIS A 475 -5.23 -3.93 -18.52
C HIS A 475 -5.75 -2.55 -18.06
N ASP A 476 -6.56 -2.43 -17.02
CA ASP A 476 -6.99 -3.47 -16.06
C ASP A 476 -8.50 -3.69 -16.01
N ARG A 477 -9.28 -2.67 -16.37
CA ARG A 477 -10.74 -2.74 -16.32
C ARG A 477 -11.36 -1.91 -17.43
N ALA A 478 -12.29 -2.50 -18.18
CA ALA A 478 -12.80 -1.95 -19.42
C ALA A 478 -14.33 -2.03 -19.53
N GLN A 479 -14.99 -0.88 -19.39
CA GLN A 479 -16.44 -0.75 -19.53
C GLN A 479 -16.82 -0.62 -21.00
N VAL A 480 -17.79 -1.43 -21.46
CA VAL A 480 -18.20 -1.49 -22.86
C VAL A 480 -19.56 -0.82 -23.06
N PHE A 481 -19.66 0.01 -24.09
CA PHE A 481 -20.88 0.70 -24.49
C PHE A 481 -21.09 0.60 -26.00
N VAL A 482 -22.35 0.56 -26.44
CA VAL A 482 -22.71 0.61 -27.87
C VAL A 482 -23.67 1.76 -28.15
N MET A 483 -23.48 2.43 -29.28
CA MET A 483 -24.37 3.50 -29.76
C MET A 483 -24.72 3.26 -31.22
N CYS A 484 -25.98 3.51 -31.57
CA CYS A 484 -26.42 3.59 -32.97
C CYS A 484 -26.94 4.98 -33.26
N SER A 485 -26.59 5.50 -34.43
CA SER A 485 -27.25 6.67 -35.00
C SER A 485 -28.62 6.26 -35.53
N SER A 486 -29.68 6.67 -34.83
CA SER A 486 -31.02 6.75 -35.42
C SER A 486 -31.09 7.91 -36.41
N GLU A 487 -32.15 7.96 -37.23
CA GLU A 487 -32.37 9.06 -38.18
C GLU A 487 -32.49 10.43 -37.48
N ASP A 488 -32.86 10.45 -36.19
CA ASP A 488 -32.94 11.65 -35.34
C ASP A 488 -31.58 12.17 -34.83
N GLY A 489 -30.47 11.45 -35.07
CA GLY A 489 -29.11 11.87 -34.65
C GLY A 489 -28.89 11.93 -33.12
N HIS A 490 -29.78 11.38 -32.31
CA HIS A 490 -29.78 11.52 -30.84
C HIS A 490 -29.61 10.18 -30.08
N GLY A 491 -28.84 9.26 -30.65
CA GLY A 491 -28.42 8.04 -29.95
C GLY A 491 -27.56 8.35 -28.71
N ARG A 492 -27.78 7.61 -27.62
CA ARG A 492 -26.90 7.61 -26.43
C ARG A 492 -26.14 6.28 -26.34
N PRO A 493 -24.86 6.28 -25.94
CA PRO A 493 -24.15 5.04 -25.61
C PRO A 493 -24.83 4.27 -24.49
N LYS A 494 -25.19 3.02 -24.77
CA LYS A 494 -25.79 2.08 -23.81
C LYS A 494 -24.71 1.17 -23.24
N TYR A 495 -24.60 1.11 -21.92
CA TYR A 495 -23.72 0.16 -21.22
C TYR A 495 -24.12 -1.29 -21.54
N VAL A 496 -23.11 -2.13 -21.79
CA VAL A 496 -23.25 -3.56 -22.09
C VAL A 496 -22.75 -4.43 -20.95
N GLY A 497 -21.57 -4.09 -20.41
CA GLY A 497 -20.86 -4.90 -19.43
C GLY A 497 -19.44 -4.36 -19.21
N THR A 498 -18.67 -5.06 -18.38
CA THR A 498 -17.29 -4.69 -18.05
C THR A 498 -16.40 -5.92 -18.14
N PHE A 499 -15.27 -5.81 -18.83
CA PHE A 499 -14.16 -6.76 -18.69
C PHE A 499 -13.28 -6.34 -17.51
N GLU A 500 -12.86 -7.28 -16.68
CA GLU A 500 -11.90 -7.06 -15.59
C GLU A 500 -10.74 -8.04 -15.74
N ARG A 501 -9.49 -7.60 -15.53
CA ARG A 501 -8.25 -8.40 -15.76
C ARG A 501 -8.27 -9.79 -15.10
N TRP A 502 -8.88 -9.89 -13.92
CA TRP A 502 -9.03 -11.09 -13.09
C TRP A 502 -10.24 -11.98 -13.43
N SER A 503 -11.07 -11.63 -14.42
CA SER A 503 -12.26 -12.42 -14.77
C SER A 503 -12.52 -12.55 -16.27
N ASN A 504 -12.17 -11.52 -17.06
CA ASN A 504 -12.15 -11.40 -18.52
C ASN A 504 -13.04 -12.37 -19.33
N GLN A 505 -14.36 -12.36 -19.09
CA GLN A 505 -15.33 -13.16 -19.86
C GLN A 505 -15.87 -12.39 -21.08
N PRO A 506 -16.09 -13.05 -22.23
CA PRO A 506 -16.75 -12.44 -23.39
C PRO A 506 -18.13 -11.82 -23.06
N LEU A 507 -18.44 -10.69 -23.69
CA LEU A 507 -19.68 -9.94 -23.46
C LEU A 507 -20.63 -10.05 -24.65
N THR A 508 -21.90 -10.35 -24.39
CA THR A 508 -22.95 -10.39 -25.42
C THR A 508 -23.52 -9.00 -25.65
N LEU A 509 -23.44 -8.49 -26.88
CA LEU A 509 -24.00 -7.20 -27.27
C LEU A 509 -25.53 -7.26 -27.38
N PRO A 510 -26.25 -6.19 -26.97
CA PRO A 510 -27.71 -6.14 -27.07
C PRO A 510 -28.17 -6.14 -28.53
N ASN A 511 -29.25 -6.90 -28.81
CA ASN A 511 -29.90 -6.87 -30.11
C ASN A 511 -30.46 -5.46 -30.37
N THR A 512 -29.82 -4.73 -31.27
CA THR A 512 -30.15 -3.33 -31.58
C THR A 512 -30.31 -3.20 -33.09
N LYS A 513 -31.51 -2.89 -33.56
CA LYS A 513 -31.80 -2.60 -34.97
C LYS A 513 -31.27 -1.21 -35.30
N CYS A 514 -30.31 -1.13 -36.22
CA CYS A 514 -29.61 0.10 -36.57
C CYS A 514 -29.45 0.19 -38.08
N HIS A 515 -29.83 1.33 -38.66
CA HIS A 515 -29.81 1.57 -40.12
C HIS A 515 -28.42 1.96 -40.65
N SER A 516 -27.44 2.06 -39.76
CA SER A 516 -26.07 2.51 -39.98
C SER A 516 -25.07 1.60 -39.25
N ASN A 517 -23.78 1.92 -39.33
CA ASN A 517 -22.78 1.34 -38.43
C ASN A 517 -23.17 1.57 -36.96
N ILE A 518 -22.72 0.65 -36.11
CA ILE A 518 -22.81 0.74 -34.65
C ILE A 518 -21.43 1.16 -34.14
N SER A 519 -21.39 2.22 -33.33
CA SER A 519 -20.17 2.65 -32.63
C SER A 519 -20.00 1.80 -31.37
N LEU A 520 -18.85 1.14 -31.26
CA LEU A 520 -18.40 0.43 -30.06
C LEU A 520 -17.44 1.34 -29.28
N PHE A 521 -17.71 1.53 -28.00
CA PHE A 521 -16.87 2.27 -27.08
C PHE A 521 -16.37 1.33 -25.97
N VAL A 522 -15.08 1.41 -25.66
CA VAL A 522 -14.45 0.67 -24.56
C VAL A 522 -13.64 1.67 -23.72
N LEU A 523 -14.16 2.03 -22.55
CA LEU A 523 -13.47 2.89 -21.59
C LEU A 523 -12.58 2.03 -20.69
N VAL A 524 -11.27 2.15 -20.82
CA VAL A 524 -10.30 1.42 -20.01
C VAL A 524 -9.73 2.30 -18.91
N GLU A 525 -9.63 1.77 -17.69
CA GLU A 525 -8.92 2.35 -16.56
C GLU A 525 -7.55 1.66 -16.39
N ASN A 526 -6.47 2.45 -16.29
CA ASN A 526 -5.24 2.01 -15.62
C ASN A 526 -5.49 2.04 -14.12
N MET A 527 -5.57 0.89 -13.46
CA MET A 527 -5.88 0.78 -12.03
C MET A 527 -4.64 0.88 -11.11
N GLY A 528 -3.44 1.01 -11.70
CA GLY A 528 -2.14 1.00 -11.03
C GLY A 528 -1.26 -0.10 -11.64
N ARG A 529 -0.02 0.19 -11.98
CA ARG A 529 0.92 -0.78 -12.55
C ARG A 529 1.48 -1.71 -11.49
N LEU A 530 1.71 -2.96 -11.89
CA LEU A 530 2.33 -3.96 -11.04
C LEU A 530 3.65 -3.44 -10.45
N ASN A 531 3.73 -3.45 -9.12
CA ASN A 531 4.81 -2.86 -8.33
C ASN A 531 5.94 -3.88 -8.04
N TYR A 532 5.65 -5.18 -8.14
CA TYR A 532 6.50 -6.29 -7.70
C TYR A 532 6.40 -7.52 -8.62
N GLY A 533 7.41 -8.40 -8.56
CA GLY A 533 7.41 -9.71 -9.21
C GLY A 533 7.85 -9.70 -10.69
N PRO A 534 7.67 -10.82 -11.42
CA PRO A 534 8.16 -10.96 -12.80
C PRO A 534 7.31 -10.19 -13.83
N TYR A 535 6.08 -9.82 -13.49
CA TYR A 535 5.11 -9.22 -14.42
C TYR A 535 5.15 -7.69 -14.47
N ILE A 536 6.18 -7.05 -13.90
CA ILE A 536 6.33 -5.58 -13.86
C ILE A 536 6.47 -4.89 -15.24
N PHE A 537 6.52 -5.61 -16.37
CA PHE A 537 6.38 -4.98 -17.70
C PHE A 537 4.89 -4.70 -18.03
N ASP A 538 4.22 -3.98 -17.13
CA ASP A 538 2.76 -3.90 -17.06
C ASP A 538 2.18 -2.71 -17.85
N ARG A 539 2.17 -2.84 -19.18
CA ARG A 539 1.48 -1.88 -20.07
C ARG A 539 -0.03 -1.85 -19.80
N LYS A 540 -0.66 -0.70 -20.07
CA LYS A 540 -2.07 -0.46 -19.77
C LYS A 540 -2.90 -0.19 -21.03
N GLY A 541 -4.22 -0.34 -20.94
CA GLY A 541 -5.13 -0.23 -22.07
C GLY A 541 -5.52 -1.58 -22.68
N ILE A 542 -5.82 -1.59 -23.99
CA ILE A 542 -6.11 -2.82 -24.74
C ILE A 542 -4.80 -3.33 -25.36
N LEU A 543 -4.40 -4.55 -25.01
CA LEU A 543 -3.11 -5.15 -25.42
C LEU A 543 -3.26 -6.31 -26.43
N SER A 544 -4.47 -6.52 -26.95
CA SER A 544 -4.78 -7.54 -27.94
C SER A 544 -5.69 -6.97 -29.04
N PRO A 545 -5.83 -7.65 -30.20
CA PRO A 545 -6.97 -7.40 -31.07
C PRO A 545 -8.29 -7.57 -30.30
N VAL A 546 -9.29 -6.77 -30.65
CA VAL A 546 -10.66 -6.92 -30.15
C VAL A 546 -11.46 -7.67 -31.21
N TYR A 547 -12.23 -8.66 -30.78
CA TYR A 547 -13.01 -9.51 -31.66
C TYR A 547 -14.51 -9.26 -31.48
N LEU A 548 -15.25 -9.27 -32.59
CA LEU A 548 -16.71 -9.38 -32.64
C LEU A 548 -17.06 -10.63 -33.46
N ASP A 549 -17.71 -11.61 -32.82
CA ASP A 549 -18.04 -12.92 -33.40
C ASP A 549 -16.82 -13.59 -34.08
N GLY A 550 -15.66 -13.52 -33.43
CA GLY A 550 -14.39 -14.06 -33.94
C GLY A 550 -13.70 -13.22 -35.02
N ARG A 551 -14.26 -12.07 -35.44
CA ARG A 551 -13.67 -11.17 -36.44
C ARG A 551 -12.98 -9.97 -35.76
N ILE A 552 -11.75 -9.67 -36.16
CA ILE A 552 -10.99 -8.53 -35.63
C ILE A 552 -11.62 -7.20 -36.05
N LEU A 553 -11.88 -6.32 -35.08
CA LEU A 553 -12.30 -4.94 -35.31
C LEU A 553 -11.10 -4.02 -35.57
N ARG A 554 -11.26 -3.05 -36.48
CA ARG A 554 -10.18 -2.21 -37.04
C ARG A 554 -10.55 -0.73 -37.12
N ARG A 555 -9.55 0.13 -37.33
CA ARG A 555 -9.69 1.60 -37.41
C ARG A 555 -10.21 2.16 -36.09
N TRP A 556 -9.33 2.14 -35.10
CA TRP A 556 -9.56 2.56 -33.74
C TRP A 556 -9.19 4.04 -33.55
N LYS A 557 -10.05 4.77 -32.85
CA LYS A 557 -9.77 6.10 -32.31
C LYS A 557 -9.64 5.99 -30.79
N MET A 558 -8.64 6.61 -30.21
CA MET A 558 -8.31 6.49 -28.78
C MET A 558 -8.24 7.89 -28.20
N HIS A 559 -9.27 8.26 -27.42
CA HIS A 559 -9.34 9.55 -26.75
C HIS A 559 -8.56 9.49 -25.43
N LEU A 560 -7.62 10.42 -25.24
CA LEU A 560 -6.71 10.47 -24.10
C LEU A 560 -7.36 11.19 -22.92
N ILE A 561 -7.57 10.49 -21.79
CA ILE A 561 -8.28 11.02 -20.60
C ILE A 561 -7.36 10.91 -19.36
N PRO A 562 -6.27 11.70 -19.29
CA PRO A 562 -5.24 11.54 -18.27
C PRO A 562 -5.71 11.88 -16.85
N ILE A 563 -6.49 12.98 -16.71
CA ILE A 563 -6.91 13.60 -15.44
C ILE A 563 -5.75 13.82 -14.47
N GLY A 564 -5.10 14.98 -14.59
CA GLY A 564 -3.78 15.33 -14.03
C GLY A 564 -3.37 14.67 -12.69
N ASN A 565 -2.13 14.20 -12.68
CA ASN A 565 -1.46 13.61 -11.50
C ASN A 565 -0.60 14.68 -10.75
N LEU A 566 -0.05 14.34 -9.58
CA LEU A 566 0.57 15.29 -8.63
C LEU A 566 1.66 16.22 -9.22
N ASN A 567 2.45 15.70 -10.15
CA ASN A 567 3.60 16.33 -10.81
C ASN A 567 3.31 16.77 -12.26
N GLU A 568 2.07 16.60 -12.73
CA GLU A 568 1.67 17.18 -14.00
C GLU A 568 1.31 18.65 -13.78
N VAL A 569 2.13 19.57 -14.31
CA VAL A 569 1.87 21.02 -14.32
C VAL A 569 0.38 21.28 -14.57
N PRO A 570 -0.33 22.04 -13.71
CA PRO A 570 -1.77 22.32 -13.83
C PRO A 570 -2.20 23.09 -15.10
N LYS A 571 -1.99 22.48 -16.27
CA LYS A 571 -2.76 22.74 -17.47
C LYS A 571 -4.21 22.50 -17.10
N ILE A 572 -4.97 23.59 -17.10
CA ILE A 572 -6.42 23.63 -16.92
C ILE A 572 -7.05 22.38 -17.52
N ASN A 573 -7.50 21.46 -16.68
CA ASN A 573 -8.18 20.25 -17.14
C ASN A 573 -9.53 20.70 -17.72
N PRO A 574 -9.80 20.55 -19.03
CA PRO A 574 -11.02 21.08 -19.65
C PRO A 574 -12.28 20.50 -19.01
N ILE A 575 -12.25 19.26 -18.51
CA ILE A 575 -13.35 18.62 -17.79
C ILE A 575 -13.64 19.36 -16.48
N ILE A 576 -12.60 19.65 -15.69
CA ILE A 576 -12.75 20.27 -14.38
C ILE A 576 -13.18 21.72 -14.57
N GLN A 577 -12.61 22.47 -15.53
CA GLN A 577 -13.09 23.81 -15.84
C GLN A 577 -14.50 23.84 -16.47
N ALA A 578 -14.88 22.89 -17.32
CA ALA A 578 -16.25 22.78 -17.82
C ALA A 578 -17.23 22.47 -16.68
N SER A 579 -16.81 21.65 -15.71
CA SER A 579 -17.60 21.33 -14.51
C SER A 579 -17.73 22.54 -13.58
N HIS A 580 -16.65 23.29 -13.33
CA HIS A 580 -16.67 24.55 -12.58
C HIS A 580 -17.58 25.57 -13.28
N SER A 581 -17.38 25.80 -14.58
CA SER A 581 -18.15 26.76 -15.39
C SER A 581 -19.63 26.37 -15.51
N GLY A 582 -19.93 25.07 -15.57
CA GLY A 582 -21.28 24.52 -15.53
C GLY A 582 -22.01 24.90 -14.24
N VAL A 583 -21.38 24.70 -13.07
CA VAL A 583 -22.01 25.05 -11.79
C VAL A 583 -22.03 26.56 -11.55
N ILE A 584 -21.04 27.34 -12.01
CA ILE A 584 -21.09 28.81 -12.02
C ILE A 584 -22.29 29.29 -12.86
N THR A 585 -22.52 28.68 -14.03
CA THR A 585 -23.66 29.00 -14.89
C THR A 585 -25.01 28.56 -14.27
N MET A 586 -25.05 27.42 -13.57
CA MET A 586 -26.25 26.94 -12.88
C MET A 586 -26.58 27.75 -11.61
N SER A 587 -25.58 28.24 -10.88
CA SER A 587 -25.80 29.11 -9.71
C SER A 587 -26.22 30.52 -10.12
N ALA A 588 -25.73 31.05 -11.24
CA ALA A 588 -26.25 32.28 -11.85
C ALA A 588 -27.69 32.14 -12.40
N ARG A 589 -28.07 30.95 -12.92
CA ARG A 589 -29.41 30.67 -13.47
C ARG A 589 -30.38 30.12 -12.43
N LYS A 590 -31.01 31.02 -11.67
CA LYS A 590 -32.05 30.81 -10.64
C LYS A 590 -32.94 29.57 -10.88
N ARG A 591 -32.56 28.43 -10.27
CA ARG A 591 -33.28 27.14 -10.22
C ARG A 591 -34.12 26.80 -11.47
N LEU A 592 -33.45 26.50 -12.59
CA LEU A 592 -34.05 25.61 -13.59
C LEU A 592 -34.40 24.28 -12.90
N LYS A 593 -35.68 23.86 -12.97
CA LYS A 593 -36.10 22.56 -12.42
C LYS A 593 -35.26 21.46 -13.03
N PRO A 594 -34.74 20.49 -12.25
CA PRO A 594 -34.07 19.34 -12.84
C PRO A 594 -35.07 18.61 -13.76
N LYS A 595 -34.76 18.56 -15.06
CA LYS A 595 -35.41 17.56 -15.93
C LYS A 595 -35.11 16.20 -15.30
N LYS A 596 -36.12 15.34 -15.18
CA LYS A 596 -35.89 13.92 -14.87
C LYS A 596 -35.03 13.33 -16.00
N SER A 597 -33.72 13.26 -15.81
CA SER A 597 -32.88 12.33 -16.55
C SER A 597 -33.41 10.92 -16.29
N GLY A 598 -33.45 10.06 -17.31
CA GLY A 598 -33.79 8.66 -17.13
C GLY A 598 -32.75 7.94 -16.25
N ASN A 599 -32.99 6.65 -15.99
CA ASN A 599 -32.05 5.78 -15.27
C ASN A 599 -30.82 5.42 -16.15
N ASP A 600 -30.08 6.44 -16.59
CA ASP A 600 -28.75 6.30 -17.19
C ASP A 600 -27.70 6.07 -16.07
N SER A 601 -27.98 5.10 -15.19
CA SER A 601 -27.29 4.85 -13.91
C SER A 601 -25.93 4.15 -14.05
N ASN A 602 -25.53 3.82 -15.28
CA ASN A 602 -24.37 3.00 -15.60
C ASN A 602 -23.47 3.68 -16.66
N VAL A 603 -23.54 5.02 -16.79
CA VAL A 603 -22.84 5.80 -17.82
C VAL A 603 -21.85 6.76 -17.15
N PRO A 604 -20.53 6.59 -17.35
CA PRO A 604 -19.48 7.39 -16.73
C PRO A 604 -19.73 8.90 -16.86
N ALA A 605 -19.62 9.61 -15.76
CA ALA A 605 -20.09 10.99 -15.66
C ALA A 605 -19.40 11.80 -14.57
N PHE A 606 -19.37 13.11 -14.81
CA PHE A 606 -18.79 14.08 -13.90
C PHE A 606 -19.87 14.71 -13.04
N TYR A 607 -19.60 14.81 -11.74
CA TYR A 607 -20.48 15.39 -10.74
C TYR A 607 -19.72 16.46 -9.97
N ALA A 608 -20.26 17.68 -9.92
CA ALA A 608 -19.59 18.81 -9.28
C ALA A 608 -20.47 19.47 -8.20
N GLY A 609 -19.83 19.83 -7.09
CA GLY A 609 -20.41 20.55 -5.97
C GLY A 609 -19.36 21.41 -5.27
N TYR A 610 -19.79 22.17 -4.26
CA TYR A 610 -18.95 23.15 -3.58
C TYR A 610 -19.13 23.04 -2.08
N ILE A 611 -18.03 23.16 -1.34
CA ILE A 611 -18.05 23.32 0.11
C ILE A 611 -17.47 24.67 0.50
N SER A 612 -18.25 25.47 1.22
CA SER A 612 -17.85 26.82 1.63
C SER A 612 -17.35 26.79 3.07
N ILE A 613 -16.06 27.01 3.26
CA ILE A 613 -15.45 27.21 4.59
C ILE A 613 -15.54 28.70 4.92
N SER A 614 -16.03 29.06 6.10
CA SER A 614 -16.20 30.48 6.47
C SER A 614 -14.85 31.19 6.67
N LYS A 615 -14.85 32.51 6.91
CA LYS A 615 -13.60 33.24 7.22
C LYS A 615 -13.22 33.08 8.69
N GLU A 616 -14.23 32.87 9.52
CA GLU A 616 -14.22 32.67 10.95
C GLU A 616 -13.78 31.24 11.30
N ASP A 617 -14.01 30.30 10.38
CA ASP A 617 -13.52 28.94 10.45
C ASP A 617 -11.99 28.84 10.22
N GLU A 618 -11.40 27.95 11.00
CA GLU A 618 -10.09 27.36 10.74
C GLU A 618 -10.22 26.21 9.73
N ILE A 619 -9.22 26.09 8.86
CA ILE A 619 -9.10 24.95 7.93
C ILE A 619 -8.40 23.83 8.67
N LYS A 620 -9.10 22.70 8.79
CA LYS A 620 -8.71 21.47 9.50
C LYS A 620 -8.81 20.28 8.55
N ASP A 621 -8.10 19.20 8.88
CA ASP A 621 -8.13 17.96 8.12
C ASP A 621 -9.56 17.39 8.06
N THR A 622 -9.85 16.58 7.05
CA THR A 622 -11.16 15.94 6.90
C THR A 622 -11.02 14.69 6.04
N PHE A 623 -12.09 13.89 5.96
CA PHE A 623 -12.20 12.80 5.01
C PHE A 623 -13.46 12.99 4.17
N ILE A 624 -13.34 12.77 2.85
CA ILE A 624 -14.49 12.70 1.96
C ILE A 624 -15.03 11.27 1.95
N SER A 625 -16.23 11.09 2.51
CA SER A 625 -16.95 9.83 2.50
C SER A 625 -17.74 9.67 1.21
N LEU A 626 -17.43 8.58 0.50
CA LEU A 626 -18.03 8.22 -0.78
C LEU A 626 -18.98 7.01 -0.64
N SER A 627 -19.35 6.64 0.59
CA SER A 627 -20.33 5.58 0.87
C SER A 627 -21.64 5.77 0.09
N GLY A 628 -22.01 4.76 -0.69
CA GLY A 628 -23.18 4.77 -1.59
C GLY A 628 -22.91 5.28 -3.01
N TRP A 629 -21.69 5.72 -3.33
CA TRP A 629 -21.20 5.86 -4.71
C TRP A 629 -20.68 4.50 -5.23
N GLY A 630 -20.33 4.43 -6.51
CA GLY A 630 -19.93 3.20 -7.20
C GLY A 630 -18.41 3.02 -7.21
N LYS A 631 -17.78 3.53 -8.28
CA LYS A 631 -16.32 3.53 -8.47
C LYS A 631 -15.89 4.81 -9.19
N GLY A 632 -14.75 5.37 -8.82
CA GLY A 632 -14.24 6.52 -9.55
C GLY A 632 -13.00 7.16 -8.94
N ILE A 633 -12.87 8.46 -9.21
CA ILE A 633 -11.90 9.35 -8.57
C ILE A 633 -12.59 10.62 -8.07
N VAL A 634 -11.97 11.32 -7.12
CA VAL A 634 -12.40 12.66 -6.72
C VAL A 634 -11.24 13.65 -6.72
N THR A 635 -11.53 14.86 -7.19
CA THR A 635 -10.62 16.00 -7.16
C THR A 635 -11.22 17.11 -6.30
N ILE A 636 -10.37 17.83 -5.57
CA ILE A 636 -10.74 18.99 -4.76
C ILE A 636 -9.81 20.14 -5.16
N ASN A 637 -10.37 21.26 -5.60
CA ASN A 637 -9.60 22.43 -6.08
C ASN A 637 -8.57 22.10 -7.19
N ASN A 638 -8.91 21.15 -8.07
CA ASN A 638 -8.06 20.48 -9.07
C ASN A 638 -7.00 19.50 -8.52
N PHE A 639 -6.75 19.43 -7.22
CA PHE A 639 -5.88 18.40 -6.63
C PHE A 639 -6.57 17.03 -6.68
N ASN A 640 -5.87 16.01 -7.16
CA ASN A 640 -6.42 14.66 -7.32
C ASN A 640 -6.23 13.84 -6.04
N ILE A 641 -7.29 13.69 -5.25
CA ILE A 641 -7.27 12.96 -3.97
C ILE A 641 -7.00 11.46 -4.17
N GLY A 642 -7.42 10.92 -5.32
CA GLY A 642 -7.23 9.52 -5.69
C GLY A 642 -8.53 8.78 -5.96
N ARG A 643 -8.49 7.45 -5.87
CA ARG A 643 -9.55 6.54 -6.28
C ARG A 643 -10.51 6.21 -5.14
N PHE A 644 -11.76 5.92 -5.47
CA PHE A 644 -12.73 5.34 -4.55
C PHE A 644 -13.40 4.09 -5.16
N TRP A 645 -13.66 3.09 -4.33
CA TRP A 645 -14.45 1.92 -4.69
C TRP A 645 -15.17 1.29 -3.48
N PRO A 646 -16.09 1.99 -2.80
CA PRO A 646 -16.79 1.50 -1.61
C PRO A 646 -17.63 0.23 -1.86
N LEU A 647 -17.97 -0.08 -3.12
CA LEU A 647 -18.61 -1.34 -3.49
C LEU A 647 -17.67 -2.56 -3.38
N LYS A 648 -16.34 -2.36 -3.41
CA LYS A 648 -15.33 -3.40 -3.13
C LYS A 648 -14.71 -3.24 -1.74
N GLY A 649 -14.50 -2.01 -1.27
CA GLY A 649 -13.83 -1.72 0.00
C GLY A 649 -12.35 -2.17 0.03
N PRO A 650 -11.71 -2.21 1.21
CA PRO A 650 -12.28 -1.86 2.51
C PRO A 650 -12.50 -0.34 2.68
N GLN A 651 -11.72 0.51 2.01
CA GLN A 651 -11.78 1.97 2.15
C GLN A 651 -13.12 2.57 1.68
N CYS A 652 -13.81 3.28 2.57
CA CYS A 652 -15.01 4.10 2.28
C CYS A 652 -14.68 5.59 2.09
N ASN A 653 -13.72 6.09 2.87
CA ASN A 653 -13.41 7.51 3.01
C ASN A 653 -11.99 7.79 2.52
N LEU A 654 -11.79 8.88 1.78
CA LEU A 654 -10.45 9.33 1.35
C LEU A 654 -9.98 10.51 2.21
N TYR A 655 -8.70 10.53 2.59
CA TYR A 655 -8.10 11.62 3.36
C TYR A 655 -8.01 12.90 2.52
N VAL A 656 -8.41 14.02 3.10
CA VAL A 656 -8.32 15.36 2.53
C VAL A 656 -7.51 16.23 3.51
N PRO A 657 -6.19 16.36 3.29
CA PRO A 657 -5.34 17.16 4.16
C PRO A 657 -5.66 18.65 4.01
N ALA A 658 -5.56 19.41 5.10
CA ALA A 658 -5.96 20.83 5.15
C ALA A 658 -5.32 21.73 4.07
N PRO A 659 -4.05 21.55 3.62
CA PRO A 659 -3.45 22.35 2.55
C PRO A 659 -4.15 22.25 1.18
N VAL A 660 -4.96 21.21 0.92
CA VAL A 660 -5.78 21.11 -0.31
C VAL A 660 -7.01 22.04 -0.24
N LEU A 661 -7.39 22.47 0.96
CA LEU A 661 -8.55 23.33 1.21
C LEU A 661 -8.12 24.79 1.40
N HIS A 662 -8.99 25.72 1.00
CA HIS A 662 -8.83 27.16 1.22
C HIS A 662 -10.11 27.77 1.80
N ARG A 663 -10.03 29.01 2.29
CA ARG A 663 -11.22 29.74 2.77
C ARG A 663 -12.18 30.04 1.61
N GLY A 664 -13.48 30.09 1.91
CA GLY A 664 -14.53 30.25 0.91
C GLY A 664 -14.85 28.96 0.16
N ASN A 665 -15.22 29.12 -1.12
CA ASN A 665 -15.75 28.06 -1.97
C ASN A 665 -14.67 27.11 -2.50
N ASN A 666 -14.54 25.94 -1.90
CA ASN A 666 -13.74 24.83 -2.43
C ASN A 666 -14.60 24.02 -3.40
N VAL A 667 -14.02 23.59 -4.53
CA VAL A 667 -14.75 22.86 -5.56
C VAL A 667 -14.43 21.37 -5.49
N VAL A 668 -15.45 20.53 -5.49
CA VAL A 668 -15.34 19.07 -5.48
C VAL A 668 -15.87 18.55 -6.81
N VAL A 669 -15.04 17.82 -7.56
CA VAL A 669 -15.43 17.17 -8.82
C VAL A 669 -15.13 15.68 -8.74
N ILE A 670 -16.18 14.88 -8.84
CA ILE A 670 -16.18 13.42 -8.82
C ILE A 670 -16.34 12.92 -10.26
N PHE A 671 -15.51 11.98 -10.68
CA PHE A 671 -15.75 11.19 -11.89
C PHE A 671 -16.23 9.81 -11.46
N GLU A 672 -17.54 9.54 -11.60
CA GLU A 672 -18.17 8.27 -11.29
C GLU A 672 -18.26 7.42 -12.56
N LEU A 673 -17.88 6.15 -12.45
CA LEU A 673 -17.79 5.19 -13.55
C LEU A 673 -18.98 4.22 -13.59
N GLU A 674 -19.48 3.87 -12.41
CA GLU A 674 -20.54 2.87 -12.22
C GLU A 674 -21.86 3.58 -11.95
N SER A 675 -22.23 3.76 -10.68
CA SER A 675 -23.52 4.32 -10.27
C SER A 675 -23.34 5.36 -9.16
N PRO A 676 -23.88 6.59 -9.33
CA PRO A 676 -23.75 7.64 -8.32
C PRO A 676 -24.64 7.36 -7.11
N ASN A 677 -24.32 8.01 -5.99
CA ASN A 677 -25.21 8.02 -4.82
C ASN A 677 -26.61 8.56 -5.20
N PRO A 678 -27.72 7.85 -4.88
CA PRO A 678 -29.07 8.28 -5.27
C PRO A 678 -29.54 9.64 -4.73
N GLU A 679 -29.01 10.11 -3.59
CA GLU A 679 -29.27 11.46 -3.07
C GLU A 679 -28.39 12.54 -3.77
N LEU A 680 -27.41 12.13 -4.58
CA LEU A 680 -26.32 12.95 -5.13
C LEU A 680 -25.57 13.76 -4.05
N VAL A 681 -25.24 13.09 -2.94
CA VAL A 681 -24.54 13.68 -1.79
C VAL A 681 -23.18 13.02 -1.57
N VAL A 682 -22.17 13.82 -1.22
CA VAL A 682 -20.95 13.38 -0.52
C VAL A 682 -20.83 14.08 0.83
N ARG A 683 -20.13 13.46 1.77
CA ARG A 683 -20.04 13.94 3.16
C ARG A 683 -18.58 14.13 3.57
N PHE A 684 -18.27 15.31 4.10
CA PHE A 684 -17.00 15.61 4.75
C PHE A 684 -17.13 15.30 6.24
N VAL A 685 -16.34 14.34 6.70
CA VAL A 685 -16.36 13.77 8.05
C VAL A 685 -15.00 13.89 8.73
N ASP A 686 -14.96 13.72 10.04
CA ASP A 686 -13.79 13.87 10.90
C ASP A 686 -13.04 12.56 11.19
N GLN A 687 -13.51 11.42 10.68
CA GLN A 687 -12.93 10.10 10.92
C GLN A 687 -12.74 9.28 9.62
N PRO A 688 -11.68 8.44 9.53
CA PRO A 688 -11.53 7.48 8.44
C PRO A 688 -12.56 6.34 8.58
N ASP A 689 -12.86 5.66 7.48
CA ASP A 689 -13.73 4.48 7.47
C ASP A 689 -13.21 3.46 6.45
N PHE A 690 -12.96 2.24 6.94
CA PHE A 690 -12.46 1.08 6.20
C PHE A 690 -13.42 -0.13 6.33
N THR A 691 -14.72 0.13 6.52
CA THR A 691 -15.77 -0.90 6.69
C THR A 691 -16.55 -1.22 5.40
N CYS A 692 -16.18 -0.63 4.27
CA CYS A 692 -16.79 -0.88 2.97
C CYS A 692 -16.44 -2.28 2.44
N GLY A 693 -17.16 -2.76 1.43
CA GLY A 693 -16.98 -4.11 0.86
C GLY A 693 -17.44 -5.27 1.75
N GLN A 694 -17.33 -5.13 3.08
CA GLN A 694 -17.79 -6.15 4.03
C GLN A 694 -19.31 -6.32 3.90
N GLY A 695 -19.74 -7.56 3.67
CA GLY A 695 -20.99 -7.89 2.96
C GLY A 695 -22.30 -7.40 3.61
N LYS A 696 -22.69 -6.15 3.36
CA LYS A 696 -24.04 -5.64 3.58
C LYS A 696 -24.97 -6.05 2.44
N SER A 697 -25.29 -7.34 2.35
CA SER A 697 -26.35 -7.82 1.47
C SER A 697 -27.71 -7.29 1.95
N ASN A 698 -28.34 -6.43 1.13
CA ASN A 698 -29.73 -5.98 1.25
C ASN A 698 -30.18 -5.46 2.64
N GLN A 699 -29.78 -4.24 2.99
CA GLN A 699 -30.70 -3.33 3.69
C GLN A 699 -30.82 -2.02 2.92
N ILE A 700 -31.89 -1.92 2.11
CA ILE A 700 -32.40 -0.64 1.62
C ILE A 700 -33.13 -0.01 2.81
N CYS A 701 -32.45 0.88 3.54
CA CYS A 701 -33.06 1.64 4.62
C CYS A 701 -33.97 2.74 4.05
N SER A 702 -35.20 2.37 3.69
CA SER A 702 -36.31 3.33 3.61
C SER A 702 -36.41 4.09 4.93
N ARG A 703 -36.26 5.41 4.90
CA ARG A 703 -36.51 6.25 6.07
C ARG A 703 -38.02 6.29 6.36
N ASP A 704 -38.42 5.74 7.49
CA ASP A 704 -39.47 6.31 8.35
C ASP A 704 -39.37 5.73 9.77
N ALA A 705 -39.85 6.50 10.76
CA ALA A 705 -39.76 6.30 12.22
C ALA A 705 -38.38 6.59 12.89
N PRO A 706 -38.36 7.27 14.08
CA PRO A 706 -37.15 7.60 14.81
C PRO A 706 -36.81 6.61 15.94
N GLY A 707 -35.52 6.37 16.17
CA GLY A 707 -35.00 5.68 17.36
C GLY A 707 -33.91 4.64 17.05
N GLN A 708 -32.65 4.98 17.34
CA GLN A 708 -31.57 3.98 17.39
C GLN A 708 -31.48 3.37 18.80
N PRO A 709 -31.37 2.03 18.94
CA PRO A 709 -31.14 1.40 20.24
C PRO A 709 -29.67 1.51 20.65
N THR A 710 -29.38 2.32 21.68
CA THR A 710 -28.04 2.38 22.29
C THR A 710 -27.77 1.10 23.10
N LEU A 711 -26.67 0.40 22.81
CA LEU A 711 -26.19 -0.74 23.61
C LEU A 711 -25.67 -0.27 24.99
N MET A 712 -26.59 -0.16 25.95
CA MET A 712 -26.28 0.11 27.35
C MET A 712 -25.78 -1.18 28.04
N LEU A 713 -24.54 -1.15 28.54
CA LEU A 713 -24.02 -2.17 29.45
C LEU A 713 -24.66 -1.96 30.84
N GLN A 714 -25.64 -2.79 31.21
CA GLN A 714 -26.25 -2.72 32.54
C GLN A 714 -25.56 -3.66 33.52
N LYS A 715 -25.35 -3.16 34.74
CA LYS A 715 -24.74 -3.86 35.86
C LYS A 715 -25.81 -4.17 36.91
N LEU A 716 -26.14 -5.43 37.09
CA LEU A 716 -26.99 -5.88 38.18
C LEU A 716 -26.11 -6.28 39.38
N GLN A 717 -26.31 -5.63 40.53
CA GLN A 717 -25.70 -6.05 41.78
C GLN A 717 -26.69 -6.88 42.59
N ILE A 718 -26.31 -8.13 42.87
CA ILE A 718 -27.06 -9.02 43.76
C ILE A 718 -26.28 -9.11 45.06
N THR A 719 -26.90 -8.66 46.14
CA THR A 719 -26.29 -8.58 47.47
C THR A 719 -27.00 -9.54 48.41
N SER A 720 -26.31 -10.60 48.84
CA SER A 720 -26.69 -11.38 50.02
C SER A 720 -25.87 -10.89 51.22
N LYS A 721 -26.25 -11.28 52.45
CA LYS A 721 -25.78 -10.63 53.70
C LYS A 721 -24.27 -10.64 53.94
N GLU A 722 -23.47 -11.43 53.20
CA GLU A 722 -22.00 -11.44 53.36
C GLU A 722 -21.21 -11.26 52.04
N LYS A 723 -21.84 -11.30 50.85
CA LYS A 723 -21.14 -11.05 49.57
C LYS A 723 -22.03 -10.34 48.54
N THR A 724 -21.43 -9.38 47.83
CA THR A 724 -22.01 -8.72 46.65
C THR A 724 -21.43 -9.33 45.39
N HIS A 725 -22.28 -9.79 44.48
CA HIS A 725 -21.86 -10.21 43.13
C HIS A 725 -22.36 -9.19 42.10
N SER A 726 -21.53 -8.89 41.10
CA SER A 726 -21.86 -8.00 39.99
C SER A 726 -21.94 -8.80 38.70
N VAL A 727 -23.11 -8.81 38.07
CA VAL A 727 -23.31 -9.42 36.75
C VAL A 727 -23.54 -8.30 35.74
N TYR A 728 -22.83 -8.36 34.61
CA TYR A 728 -23.01 -7.46 33.48
C TYR A 728 -23.70 -8.21 32.35
N PHE A 729 -24.68 -7.59 31.71
CA PHE A 729 -25.35 -8.16 30.54
C PHE A 729 -25.77 -7.06 29.55
N PHE A 730 -25.89 -7.46 28.29
CA PHE A 730 -26.45 -6.63 27.22
C PHE A 730 -27.91 -7.01 27.02
N ALA A 731 -28.80 -6.01 27.03
CA ALA A 731 -30.22 -6.21 26.74
C ALA A 731 -30.60 -5.44 25.47
N SER A 732 -31.14 -6.15 24.47
CA SER A 732 -31.81 -5.52 23.33
C SER A 732 -33.30 -5.34 23.66
N SER A 733 -33.84 -4.15 23.42
CA SER A 733 -35.17 -3.75 23.89
C SER A 733 -36.32 -4.27 23.00
N CYS A 734 -36.45 -5.58 22.82
CA CYS A 734 -37.59 -6.22 22.16
C CYS A 734 -37.76 -7.72 22.52
N LEU A 735 -38.08 -8.03 23.78
CA LEU A 735 -38.69 -9.32 24.19
C LEU A 735 -39.30 -9.22 25.60
N VAL A 736 -40.38 -9.96 25.85
CA VAL A 736 -41.14 -9.94 27.12
C VAL A 736 -40.47 -10.87 28.16
N PRO A 737 -40.31 -10.45 29.44
CA PRO A 737 -39.47 -11.17 30.40
C PRO A 737 -40.21 -12.32 31.11
N THR A 738 -40.16 -13.52 30.55
CA THR A 738 -40.60 -14.76 31.24
C THR A 738 -39.50 -15.83 31.34
N ALA A 739 -38.64 -15.99 30.34
CA ALA A 739 -37.58 -17.00 30.36
C ALA A 739 -36.46 -16.72 31.39
N ALA A 740 -36.08 -15.45 31.58
CA ALA A 740 -34.94 -15.07 32.43
C ALA A 740 -35.12 -15.36 33.93
N VAL A 741 -36.37 -15.45 34.41
CA VAL A 741 -36.67 -15.70 35.83
C VAL A 741 -36.41 -17.16 36.22
N ALA A 742 -36.68 -18.11 35.32
CA ALA A 742 -36.52 -19.54 35.60
C ALA A 742 -35.05 -19.94 35.86
N ALA A 743 -34.12 -19.41 35.05
CA ALA A 743 -32.69 -19.69 35.21
C ALA A 743 -32.11 -19.12 36.52
N ALA A 744 -32.57 -17.94 36.95
CA ALA A 744 -32.11 -17.30 38.18
C ALA A 744 -32.55 -18.05 39.45
N VAL A 745 -33.73 -18.68 39.44
CA VAL A 745 -34.23 -19.46 40.59
C VAL A 745 -33.48 -20.78 40.74
N MET A 746 -33.15 -21.47 39.63
CA MET A 746 -32.41 -22.74 39.65
C MET A 746 -31.00 -22.59 40.24
N ALA A 747 -30.32 -21.47 39.97
CA ALA A 747 -28.97 -21.21 40.48
C ALA A 747 -28.88 -20.93 41.99
N ALA A 748 -30.02 -20.66 42.66
CA ALA A 748 -30.06 -20.29 44.08
C ALA A 748 -30.23 -21.50 45.04
N ALA A 749 -30.40 -22.72 44.52
CA ALA A 749 -30.81 -23.89 45.31
C ALA A 749 -29.67 -24.81 45.79
N ALA A 750 -28.40 -24.51 45.46
CA ALA A 750 -27.28 -25.44 45.59
C ALA A 750 -26.12 -24.94 46.48
N THR A 751 -26.41 -24.48 47.71
CA THR A 751 -25.38 -24.16 48.71
C THR A 751 -25.74 -24.63 50.13
N PRO A 752 -24.96 -25.55 50.72
CA PRO A 752 -24.82 -25.68 52.17
C PRO A 752 -23.63 -24.80 52.62
N THR A 753 -23.93 -23.68 53.26
CA THR A 753 -22.93 -22.82 53.93
C THR A 753 -22.59 -23.36 55.32
N LEU A 754 -21.35 -23.17 55.80
CA LEU A 754 -21.08 -22.56 57.13
C LEU A 754 -19.58 -22.32 57.41
N ALA A 755 -19.22 -21.03 57.43
CA ALA A 755 -18.41 -20.30 58.41
C ALA A 755 -17.00 -20.77 58.92
N PRO A 756 -16.17 -19.83 59.45
CA PRO A 756 -14.72 -20.01 59.71
C PRO A 756 -14.40 -19.81 61.24
N PRO A 757 -13.21 -19.37 61.74
CA PRO A 757 -11.91 -19.06 61.11
C PRO A 757 -10.61 -19.48 61.88
N ALA A 758 -9.47 -19.03 61.32
CA ALA A 758 -8.28 -18.50 62.03
C ALA A 758 -7.10 -19.43 62.48
N ALA A 759 -6.02 -19.30 61.70
CA ALA A 759 -4.66 -18.89 62.12
C ALA A 759 -3.65 -19.87 62.80
N LEU A 760 -2.38 -19.44 62.69
CA LEU A 760 -1.15 -19.79 63.42
C LEU A 760 -0.25 -20.96 62.96
N THR A 761 1.05 -20.64 62.99
CA THR A 761 2.27 -21.48 63.15
C THR A 761 2.68 -22.51 62.07
N ALA A 762 3.97 -22.42 61.73
CA ALA A 762 4.83 -23.48 61.16
C ALA A 762 5.74 -24.03 62.33
N PRO A 763 6.72 -24.94 62.13
CA PRO A 763 7.18 -25.61 60.89
C PRO A 763 7.50 -27.14 61.02
N ALA A 764 8.10 -27.69 59.95
CA ALA A 764 9.19 -28.71 59.96
C ALA A 764 8.91 -30.25 59.99
N THR A 765 9.73 -30.97 59.18
CA THR A 765 10.27 -32.36 59.36
C THR A 765 9.35 -33.59 59.38
N LEU A 766 9.74 -34.81 58.96
CA LEU A 766 10.69 -35.31 57.92
C LEU A 766 10.49 -36.86 57.73
N ALA A 767 10.72 -37.39 56.51
CA ALA A 767 11.13 -38.77 56.15
C ALA A 767 10.23 -40.04 56.39
N ASN A 768 10.17 -40.87 55.33
CA ASN A 768 10.05 -42.37 55.28
C ASN A 768 8.78 -43.05 55.88
N ALA A 769 8.30 -44.25 55.49
CA ALA A 769 8.33 -45.16 54.30
C ALA A 769 7.25 -46.29 54.57
N ALA A 770 6.87 -47.30 53.77
CA ALA A 770 7.20 -47.87 52.44
C ALA A 770 5.92 -48.61 51.90
N ILE A 771 5.59 -48.74 50.60
CA ILE A 771 6.03 -49.70 49.55
C ILE A 771 5.77 -51.20 49.87
N PRO A 772 5.10 -52.01 49.01
CA PRO A 772 4.04 -51.76 48.00
C PRO A 772 2.90 -52.83 48.15
N PRO A 773 2.11 -53.27 47.14
CA PRO A 773 1.72 -52.75 45.81
C PRO A 773 0.17 -52.48 45.78
N THR A 774 -0.65 -52.51 44.71
CA THR A 774 -0.55 -52.84 43.27
C THR A 774 -1.64 -52.09 42.46
N ASN A 775 -1.44 -51.95 41.14
CA ASN A 775 -2.41 -51.78 40.04
C ASN A 775 -3.86 -51.27 40.32
N ILE A 776 -4.14 -50.06 39.84
CA ILE A 776 -4.97 -49.83 38.63
C ILE A 776 -4.50 -48.52 37.97
N ALA A 777 -4.77 -48.32 36.67
CA ALA A 777 -4.02 -47.40 35.83
C ALA A 777 -4.26 -45.89 36.09
N LEU A 778 -3.19 -45.09 35.98
CA LEU A 778 -3.21 -43.63 36.03
C LEU A 778 -2.15 -43.04 35.07
N LYS A 779 -2.59 -42.24 34.10
CA LYS A 779 -1.88 -41.20 33.30
C LYS A 779 -2.93 -40.65 32.31
N ALA A 780 -3.32 -39.37 32.24
CA ALA A 780 -2.70 -38.11 32.63
C ALA A 780 -1.38 -37.80 31.92
N THR A 781 -1.39 -36.82 31.00
CA THR A 781 -0.47 -35.66 30.98
C THR A 781 -1.01 -34.56 30.04
N VAL A 782 -0.81 -33.32 30.47
CA VAL A 782 -1.01 -32.00 29.84
C VAL A 782 -0.52 -31.89 28.38
N GLY A 783 -1.15 -31.04 27.55
CA GLY A 783 -0.53 -30.61 26.27
C GLY A 783 -1.35 -29.68 25.36
N PHE A 784 -1.16 -28.36 25.51
CA PHE A 784 -1.34 -27.26 24.55
C PHE A 784 -2.16 -27.45 23.24
N THR A 785 -3.25 -26.70 23.15
CA THR A 785 -3.60 -25.92 21.94
C THR A 785 -2.70 -24.68 21.82
N ALA A 786 -2.42 -24.08 20.65
CA ALA A 786 -2.78 -24.44 19.27
C ALA A 786 -1.67 -23.98 18.29
N ILE A 787 -1.71 -24.48 17.05
CA ILE A 787 -0.94 -23.96 15.90
C ILE A 787 -1.94 -23.60 14.80
N SER A 788 -1.84 -22.38 14.25
CA SER A 788 -2.56 -21.90 13.06
C SER A 788 -1.78 -22.29 11.80
N TYR A 789 -2.40 -22.72 10.69
CA TYR A 789 -3.02 -21.92 9.61
C TYR A 789 -3.37 -22.89 8.44
N PRO A 790 -3.96 -22.47 7.30
CA PRO A 790 -4.80 -21.30 7.00
C PRO A 790 -6.24 -21.70 6.58
N ALA A 791 -7.11 -20.73 6.29
CA ALA A 791 -8.52 -20.97 5.99
C ALA A 791 -8.90 -20.77 4.50
N THR A 792 -9.13 -21.87 3.75
CA THR A 792 -9.80 -21.85 2.44
C THR A 792 -10.77 -23.02 2.24
N CYS A 793 -11.86 -23.05 3.02
CA CYS A 793 -13.05 -23.86 2.71
C CYS A 793 -14.31 -23.27 3.37
N LYS A 794 -15.47 -23.34 2.70
CA LYS A 794 -16.76 -22.88 3.23
C LYS A 794 -17.31 -23.90 4.24
N PHE A 795 -16.89 -23.81 5.50
CA PHE A 795 -17.32 -24.68 6.59
C PHE A 795 -18.36 -24.14 7.61
N PRO A 796 -18.49 -22.84 7.91
CA PRO A 796 -19.33 -22.38 9.04
C PRO A 796 -20.74 -22.95 9.07
N SER A 797 -21.53 -22.71 8.02
CA SER A 797 -22.93 -23.18 7.90
C SER A 797 -23.11 -24.69 7.68
N LEU A 798 -22.02 -25.46 7.73
CA LEU A 798 -22.01 -26.93 7.69
C LEU A 798 -21.66 -27.49 9.08
N VAL A 799 -20.73 -26.85 9.79
CA VAL A 799 -20.41 -27.17 11.19
C VAL A 799 -21.57 -26.78 12.12
N GLU A 800 -22.17 -25.60 11.92
CA GLU A 800 -23.34 -25.13 12.67
C GLU A 800 -24.52 -26.09 12.53
N LYS A 801 -24.83 -26.52 11.30
CA LYS A 801 -25.90 -27.50 11.04
C LYS A 801 -25.62 -28.87 11.65
N LEU A 802 -24.38 -29.34 11.57
CA LEU A 802 -24.00 -30.62 12.17
C LEU A 802 -24.08 -30.58 13.71
N ALA A 803 -23.79 -29.42 14.32
CA ALA A 803 -23.99 -29.20 15.75
C ALA A 803 -25.48 -29.22 16.11
N ASP A 804 -26.35 -28.48 15.40
CA ASP A 804 -27.81 -28.50 15.59
C ASP A 804 -28.39 -29.93 15.53
N THR A 805 -27.96 -30.74 14.55
CA THR A 805 -28.40 -32.14 14.42
C THR A 805 -27.89 -33.03 15.56
N ILE A 806 -26.68 -32.78 16.08
CA ILE A 806 -26.09 -33.55 17.19
C ILE A 806 -26.69 -33.16 18.55
N GLU A 807 -27.10 -31.90 18.75
CA GLU A 807 -27.75 -31.47 20.00
C GLU A 807 -29.26 -31.80 20.05
N ASN A 808 -29.96 -31.83 18.91
CA ASN A 808 -31.42 -31.97 18.87
C ASN A 808 -31.95 -33.29 18.26
N GLY A 809 -31.11 -34.11 17.62
CA GLY A 809 -31.52 -35.36 16.98
C GLY A 809 -31.47 -36.59 17.90
N THR A 810 -32.51 -37.43 17.87
CA THR A 810 -32.47 -38.76 18.49
C THR A 810 -31.59 -39.71 17.68
N ARG A 811 -30.46 -40.13 18.24
CA ARG A 811 -29.52 -41.04 17.57
C ARG A 811 -30.16 -42.38 17.18
N ASP A 812 -29.99 -42.72 15.91
CA ASP A 812 -30.28 -44.04 15.36
C ASP A 812 -28.98 -44.82 15.04
N GLN A 813 -29.11 -46.08 14.60
CA GLN A 813 -27.96 -46.91 14.25
C GLN A 813 -27.22 -46.48 12.96
N GLN A 814 -27.88 -45.81 12.00
CA GLN A 814 -27.18 -45.26 10.83
C GLN A 814 -26.31 -44.06 11.23
N SER A 815 -26.80 -43.18 12.10
CA SER A 815 -26.07 -42.02 12.60
C SER A 815 -24.76 -42.41 13.30
N ASP A 816 -24.81 -43.36 14.25
CA ASP A 816 -23.60 -43.82 14.95
C ASP A 816 -22.62 -44.54 14.00
N ALA A 817 -23.10 -45.28 13.00
CA ALA A 817 -22.25 -45.89 11.98
C ALA A 817 -21.54 -44.85 11.10
N LEU A 818 -22.26 -43.82 10.65
CA LEU A 818 -21.71 -42.71 9.85
C LEU A 818 -20.69 -41.87 10.65
N VAL A 819 -20.93 -41.62 11.94
CA VAL A 819 -19.96 -40.95 12.83
C VAL A 819 -18.69 -41.80 13.04
N SER A 820 -18.83 -43.12 13.16
CA SER A 820 -17.69 -44.05 13.25
C SER A 820 -16.83 -43.99 11.98
N ASP A 821 -17.47 -44.02 10.81
CA ASP A 821 -16.77 -43.95 9.52
C ASP A 821 -16.13 -42.57 9.29
N LEU A 822 -16.77 -41.48 9.71
CA LEU A 822 -16.21 -40.13 9.67
C LEU A 822 -14.90 -40.03 10.45
N LYS A 823 -14.87 -40.61 11.67
CA LYS A 823 -13.68 -40.67 12.53
C LYS A 823 -12.58 -41.54 11.92
N ASN A 824 -12.93 -42.70 11.37
CA ASN A 824 -12.01 -43.64 10.71
C ASN A 824 -11.30 -43.00 9.51
N HIS A 825 -12.01 -42.18 8.71
CA HIS A 825 -11.41 -41.41 7.62
C HIS A 825 -10.50 -40.27 8.10
N PHE A 826 -10.83 -39.61 9.22
CA PHE A 826 -9.99 -38.59 9.83
C PHE A 826 -8.66 -39.17 10.34
N GLU A 827 -8.69 -40.28 11.08
CA GLU A 827 -7.50 -40.95 11.60
C GLU A 827 -6.56 -41.45 10.48
N LYS A 828 -7.12 -41.94 9.36
CA LYS A 828 -6.34 -42.30 8.15
C LYS A 828 -5.66 -41.08 7.51
N CYS A 829 -6.33 -39.93 7.44
CA CYS A 829 -5.71 -38.69 6.95
C CYS A 829 -4.56 -38.24 7.87
N GLN A 830 -4.72 -38.37 9.20
CA GLN A 830 -3.67 -38.07 10.18
C GLN A 830 -2.44 -38.97 9.98
N GLN A 831 -2.64 -40.27 9.76
CA GLN A 831 -1.56 -41.23 9.48
C GLN A 831 -0.82 -40.91 8.16
N LEU A 832 -1.55 -40.54 7.10
CA LEU A 832 -0.94 -40.19 5.81
C LEU A 832 -0.05 -38.94 5.93
N LEU A 833 -0.51 -37.91 6.65
CA LEU A 833 0.27 -36.70 6.93
C LEU A 833 1.57 -37.01 7.70
N ASN A 834 1.49 -37.88 8.71
CA ASN A 834 2.66 -38.31 9.48
C ASN A 834 3.66 -39.10 8.61
N SER A 835 3.18 -39.94 7.68
CA SER A 835 4.02 -40.68 6.74
C SER A 835 4.75 -39.77 5.75
N ILE A 836 4.05 -38.78 5.18
CA ILE A 836 4.64 -37.76 4.29
C ILE A 836 5.72 -36.96 5.03
N SER A 837 5.44 -36.53 6.27
CA SER A 837 6.41 -35.84 7.13
C SER A 837 7.68 -36.67 7.36
N GLY A 838 7.54 -37.97 7.65
CA GLY A 838 8.67 -38.89 7.79
C GLY A 838 9.51 -39.05 6.52
N SER A 839 8.87 -39.08 5.34
CA SER A 839 9.56 -39.21 4.05
C SER A 839 10.44 -37.99 3.72
N ILE A 840 10.07 -36.80 4.18
CA ILE A 840 10.82 -35.54 3.95
C ILE A 840 12.12 -35.50 4.79
N GLY A 841 12.21 -36.23 5.91
CA GLY A 841 13.34 -36.16 6.85
C GLY A 841 14.63 -36.90 6.45
N THR A 842 14.71 -37.53 5.27
CA THR A 842 15.85 -38.41 4.89
C THR A 842 16.85 -37.73 3.94
N LYS A 843 18.08 -37.49 4.43
CA LYS A 843 19.19 -36.90 3.64
C LYS A 843 19.72 -37.87 2.58
N ALA A 844 20.20 -37.28 1.47
CA ALA A 844 20.90 -37.91 0.34
C ALA A 844 20.07 -38.97 -0.44
N MET A 845 19.47 -38.54 -1.55
CA MET A 845 18.94 -39.42 -2.60
C MET A 845 19.37 -38.90 -3.98
N THR A 846 19.52 -39.80 -4.95
CA THR A 846 19.84 -39.48 -6.34
C THR A 846 18.62 -38.91 -7.08
N VAL A 847 18.84 -38.33 -8.27
CA VAL A 847 17.78 -37.74 -9.12
C VAL A 847 16.63 -38.71 -9.38
N GLU A 848 16.93 -39.98 -9.67
CA GLU A 848 15.91 -41.02 -9.88
C GLU A 848 15.07 -41.29 -8.60
N GLY A 849 15.69 -41.14 -7.42
CA GLY A 849 15.02 -41.23 -6.13
C GLY A 849 14.13 -40.02 -5.83
N GLN A 850 14.52 -38.82 -6.27
CA GLN A 850 13.67 -37.63 -6.20
C GLN A 850 12.44 -37.75 -7.11
N LYS A 851 12.63 -38.24 -8.35
CA LYS A 851 11.53 -38.52 -9.28
C LYS A 851 10.54 -39.54 -8.71
N ARG A 852 11.03 -40.64 -8.11
CA ARG A 852 10.16 -41.65 -7.49
C ARG A 852 9.37 -41.10 -6.29
N LYS A 853 10.00 -40.27 -5.44
CA LYS A 853 9.30 -39.56 -4.35
C LYS A 853 8.28 -38.54 -4.88
N LEU A 854 8.48 -37.93 -6.04
CA LEU A 854 7.49 -37.06 -6.68
C LEU A 854 6.26 -37.88 -7.13
N GLU A 855 6.48 -39.00 -7.82
CA GLU A 855 5.41 -39.92 -8.25
C GLU A 855 4.61 -40.47 -7.04
N GLU A 856 5.29 -40.86 -5.96
CA GLU A 856 4.67 -41.27 -4.68
C GLU A 856 3.88 -40.13 -4.01
N SER A 857 4.37 -38.89 -4.10
CA SER A 857 3.70 -37.69 -3.56
C SER A 857 2.45 -37.32 -4.35
N GLU A 858 2.51 -37.35 -5.69
CA GLU A 858 1.35 -37.14 -6.55
C GLU A 858 0.27 -38.21 -6.35
N GLN A 859 0.66 -39.48 -6.21
CA GLN A 859 -0.27 -40.56 -5.90
C GLN A 859 -0.93 -40.39 -4.53
N SER A 860 -0.17 -39.93 -3.52
CA SER A 860 -0.68 -39.59 -2.18
C SER A 860 -1.63 -38.38 -2.20
N LEU A 861 -1.33 -37.35 -3.00
CA LEU A 861 -2.19 -36.20 -3.23
C LEU A 861 -3.49 -36.59 -3.94
N HIS A 862 -3.43 -37.54 -4.88
CA HIS A 862 -4.61 -38.07 -5.57
C HIS A 862 -5.52 -38.84 -4.59
N GLN A 863 -4.95 -39.72 -3.76
CA GLN A 863 -5.70 -40.40 -2.69
C GLN A 863 -6.34 -39.40 -1.71
N ARG A 864 -5.63 -38.33 -1.33
CA ARG A 864 -6.17 -37.28 -0.45
C ARG A 864 -7.37 -36.56 -1.07
N ARG A 865 -7.36 -36.26 -2.37
CA ARG A 865 -8.51 -35.64 -3.07
C ARG A 865 -9.73 -36.57 -3.11
N ASP A 866 -9.51 -37.86 -3.37
CA ASP A 866 -10.57 -38.87 -3.39
C ASP A 866 -11.17 -39.10 -1.99
N LEU A 867 -10.35 -39.14 -0.94
CA LEU A 867 -10.78 -39.15 0.47
C LEU A 867 -11.63 -37.93 0.83
N MET A 868 -11.23 -36.71 0.45
CA MET A 868 -12.04 -35.51 0.72
C MET A 868 -13.36 -35.50 -0.07
N THR A 869 -13.38 -36.07 -1.27
CA THR A 869 -14.60 -36.20 -2.09
C THR A 869 -15.57 -37.19 -1.44
N LYS A 870 -15.07 -38.33 -0.95
CA LYS A 870 -15.85 -39.32 -0.19
C LYS A 870 -16.40 -38.74 1.11
N TYR A 871 -15.55 -38.05 1.89
CA TYR A 871 -15.94 -37.36 3.12
C TYR A 871 -17.05 -36.34 2.88
N ARG A 872 -16.91 -35.47 1.86
CA ARG A 872 -17.97 -34.54 1.46
C ARG A 872 -19.27 -35.27 1.18
N LYS A 873 -19.22 -36.35 0.39
CA LYS A 873 -20.43 -37.11 0.02
C LYS A 873 -21.13 -37.71 1.24
N SER A 874 -20.39 -38.31 2.17
CA SER A 874 -20.97 -38.83 3.43
C SER A 874 -21.66 -37.75 4.26
N VAL A 875 -21.11 -36.52 4.30
CA VAL A 875 -21.75 -35.37 4.97
C VAL A 875 -22.97 -34.86 4.20
N GLU A 876 -22.91 -34.82 2.87
CA GLU A 876 -24.06 -34.44 2.02
C GLU A 876 -25.20 -35.47 2.08
N ASP A 877 -24.91 -36.75 2.32
CA ASP A 877 -25.93 -37.80 2.45
C ASP A 877 -26.50 -37.86 3.88
N LEU A 878 -25.71 -37.60 4.93
CA LEU A 878 -26.18 -37.32 6.31
C LEU A 878 -27.17 -36.14 6.37
N LEU A 879 -26.98 -35.13 5.52
CA LEU A 879 -27.84 -33.95 5.43
C LEU A 879 -29.13 -34.16 4.61
N LYS A 880 -29.40 -35.39 4.14
CA LYS A 880 -30.60 -35.77 3.36
C LYS A 880 -31.51 -36.78 4.06
N SER A 881 -31.04 -37.45 5.11
CA SER A 881 -31.91 -38.15 6.05
C SER A 881 -32.69 -37.13 6.88
N GLU A 882 -34.01 -37.11 6.74
CA GLU A 882 -34.91 -36.43 7.69
C GLU A 882 -34.87 -37.16 9.05
N PRO A 883 -35.13 -36.44 10.17
CA PRO A 883 -34.83 -36.89 11.54
C PRO A 883 -35.83 -37.90 12.13
#